data_AF-A0A1E3PQW8-F1
#
_entry.id   AF-A0A1E3PQW8-F1
#
_cell.length_a   1.000
_cell.length_b   1.000
_cell.length_c   1.000
_cell.angle_alpha   90.00
_cell.angle_beta   90.00
_cell.angle_gamma   90.00
#
_symmetry.space_group_name_H-M   'P 1'
#
loop_
_entity.id
_entity.type
_entity.pdbx_description
1 polymer ?
#
loop_
_entity_poly.entity_id
_entity_poly.type
_entity_poly.pdbx_seq_one_letter_code
_entity_poly.pdbx_strand_id
1 'polypeptide(L)'
;MISFSSELVSGVLGELVNRSSLTPVDPAAYYAGRALYSIATKAVESQYTQIQIDEILKKINIRRRSKESDYIVNISLMAALSSLANFNTSTDRLRNQVASELINIRNISSDVIANVIYLNTLFDGFITGDNFAQSPFPLPRFNMLVNGLFTALNNIEDPTDEDALKFRITIAKFIKYTLTGMNLDDIGSKLWEQILNFIEDGLVQMEITPNELLAVSLLDLFSKISTKVKSVLNLQEVWYEEDREIPLYDELFKLLIMVSQSDLSNSTTISLDIQKVLCKLSSNIPISIIEENFDGLFSLLATGSIFIERAGFTMLHKIIPQRQEQLSIAIELQKQTIHDNSHDEDEECENCENNIVVGLPAELISLILDPPTRLDSLSNPKVFGYFLTWATIYDHFENTTYSVRHKYIEELKDNGYVDILFKLIADIIETHQSSFKKFLSAGNLDSEVAITAYGNTSPELLLLSNSINGLSTEVMGLVINVYYNSLRHTGSIAKNWFISLRRHSTIIIEQFTERYVSPLVINQELNAVQTALDSKSSSINDENMSIKISKTMNEIKAYYTVDEQTMEIVVKIPSVYPLKPIVFEGVKRIGARENQWRAWLLASQAIVSSQNGTVMDSLQLFKRNVTLHFDGVEDCAICYSILHQDHTLPSKTCSTCKNKFHASCLYKWFKSSNSSTCPLCRQSFSFRSGV
;
A
#
# COMPACT_ATOMS: atom_id res chain seq x y z
N MET A 1 -47.72 -19.01 16.66
CA MET A 1 -48.04 -18.05 17.74
C MET A 1 -48.66 -18.81 18.89
N ILE A 2 -47.86 -19.20 19.88
CA ILE A 2 -48.38 -19.65 21.17
C ILE A 2 -48.33 -18.40 22.06
N SER A 3 -49.49 -17.83 22.38
CA SER A 3 -49.58 -16.78 23.37
C SER A 3 -49.35 -17.42 24.74
N PHE A 4 -48.09 -17.47 25.19
CA PHE A 4 -47.80 -17.80 26.57
C PHE A 4 -48.46 -16.72 27.46
N SER A 5 -49.31 -17.13 28.40
CA SER A 5 -49.90 -16.20 29.38
C SER A 5 -48.77 -15.48 30.11
N SER A 6 -48.88 -14.16 30.28
CA SER A 6 -47.82 -13.33 30.88
C SER A 6 -47.45 -13.81 32.30
N GLU A 7 -48.36 -14.50 32.99
CA GLU A 7 -48.15 -15.12 34.29
C GLU A 7 -47.21 -16.33 34.26
N LEU A 8 -47.32 -17.21 33.25
CA LEU A 8 -46.45 -18.39 33.16
C LEU A 8 -45.00 -17.99 32.85
N VAL A 9 -44.84 -17.01 31.95
CA VAL A 9 -43.52 -16.41 31.65
C VAL A 9 -42.96 -15.70 32.88
N SER A 10 -43.78 -14.91 33.59
CA SER A 10 -43.36 -14.23 34.82
C SER A 10 -42.98 -15.21 35.94
N GLY A 11 -43.66 -16.36 36.05
CA GLY A 11 -43.35 -17.40 37.04
C GLY A 11 -42.05 -18.14 36.72
N VAL A 12 -41.83 -18.51 35.45
CA VAL A 12 -40.58 -19.14 34.99
C VAL A 12 -39.39 -18.18 35.13
N LEU A 13 -39.56 -16.91 34.76
CA LEU A 13 -38.53 -15.88 34.96
C LEU A 13 -38.23 -15.67 36.45
N GLY A 14 -39.24 -15.64 37.32
CA GLY A 14 -39.05 -15.50 38.77
C GLY A 14 -38.26 -16.68 39.38
N GLU A 15 -38.54 -17.91 38.96
CA GLU A 15 -37.81 -19.10 39.42
C GLU A 15 -36.39 -19.14 38.87
N LEU A 16 -36.18 -18.78 37.59
CA LEU A 16 -34.84 -18.68 37.01
C LEU A 16 -34.01 -17.58 37.68
N VAL A 17 -34.62 -16.46 38.05
CA VAL A 17 -33.98 -15.40 38.84
C VAL A 17 -33.58 -15.91 40.22
N ASN A 18 -34.44 -16.67 40.90
CA ASN A 18 -34.15 -17.25 42.21
C ASN A 18 -33.08 -18.35 42.17
N ARG A 19 -32.99 -19.12 41.07
CA ARG A 19 -31.95 -20.16 40.92
C ARG A 19 -30.62 -19.61 40.42
N SER A 20 -30.67 -18.54 39.63
CA SER A 20 -29.47 -17.83 39.20
C SER A 20 -28.84 -17.04 40.36
N SER A 21 -29.59 -16.79 41.45
CA SER A 21 -29.12 -16.13 42.68
C SER A 21 -28.56 -17.09 43.75
N LEU A 22 -28.26 -18.33 43.36
CA LEU A 22 -27.47 -19.30 44.13
C LEU A 22 -25.96 -19.01 43.97
N THR A 23 -25.12 -19.54 44.86
CA THR A 23 -23.67 -19.22 44.90
C THR A 23 -23.01 -19.23 43.51
N PRO A 24 -22.15 -18.24 43.19
CA PRO A 24 -21.66 -17.98 41.82
C PRO A 24 -20.81 -19.12 41.21
N VAL A 25 -20.42 -20.11 42.01
CA VAL A 25 -19.66 -21.31 41.60
C VAL A 25 -20.58 -22.52 41.34
N ASP A 26 -21.90 -22.38 41.52
CA ASP A 26 -22.86 -23.46 41.27
C ASP A 26 -23.18 -23.60 39.78
N PRO A 27 -22.91 -24.75 39.13
CA PRO A 27 -23.30 -25.00 37.75
C PRO A 27 -24.79 -24.76 37.50
N ALA A 28 -25.65 -25.01 38.49
CA ALA A 28 -27.08 -24.75 38.39
C ALA A 28 -27.40 -23.26 38.24
N ALA A 29 -26.65 -22.38 38.92
CA ALA A 29 -26.79 -20.93 38.79
C ALA A 29 -26.36 -20.46 37.39
N TYR A 30 -25.25 -21.00 36.86
CA TYR A 30 -24.77 -20.69 35.51
C TYR A 30 -25.77 -21.11 34.41
N TYR A 31 -26.29 -22.34 34.47
CA TYR A 31 -27.27 -22.81 33.48
C TYR A 31 -28.62 -22.10 33.63
N ALA A 32 -29.04 -21.77 34.85
CA ALA A 32 -30.23 -20.95 35.09
C ALA A 32 -30.06 -19.54 34.50
N GLY A 33 -28.89 -18.93 34.63
CA GLY A 33 -28.55 -17.65 34.01
C GLY A 33 -28.57 -17.73 32.49
N ARG A 34 -27.93 -18.74 31.90
CA ARG A 34 -27.94 -18.93 30.44
C ARG A 34 -29.35 -19.16 29.88
N ALA A 35 -30.20 -19.89 30.62
CA ALA A 35 -31.61 -20.07 30.28
C ALA A 35 -32.39 -18.75 30.41
N LEU A 36 -32.16 -17.98 31.48
CA LEU A 36 -32.73 -16.65 31.70
C LEU A 36 -32.38 -15.70 30.53
N TYR A 37 -31.11 -15.68 30.13
CA TYR A 37 -30.63 -14.91 28.99
C TYR A 37 -31.34 -15.31 27.71
N SER A 38 -31.32 -16.60 27.35
CA SER A 38 -31.92 -17.08 26.09
C SER A 38 -33.44 -16.84 26.01
N ILE A 39 -34.16 -16.97 27.13
CA ILE A 39 -35.59 -16.70 27.19
C ILE A 39 -35.86 -15.20 27.07
N ALA A 40 -35.09 -14.37 27.77
CA ALA A 40 -35.22 -12.92 27.71
C ALA A 40 -34.87 -12.36 26.33
N THR A 41 -33.83 -12.85 25.64
CA THR A 41 -33.49 -12.45 24.27
C THR A 41 -34.58 -12.83 23.27
N LYS A 42 -35.15 -14.04 23.37
CA LYS A 42 -36.29 -14.46 22.53
C LYS A 42 -37.56 -13.68 22.81
N ALA A 43 -37.79 -13.29 24.07
CA ALA A 43 -38.89 -12.39 24.42
C ALA A 43 -38.68 -11.04 23.73
N VAL A 44 -37.48 -10.45 23.83
CA VAL A 44 -37.11 -9.20 23.13
C VAL A 44 -37.33 -9.27 21.61
N GLU A 45 -36.90 -10.36 20.95
CA GLU A 45 -37.12 -10.58 19.51
C GLU A 45 -38.61 -10.69 19.12
N SER A 46 -39.48 -11.01 20.08
CA SER A 46 -40.92 -11.21 19.90
C SER A 46 -41.76 -9.92 20.02
N GLN A 47 -41.15 -8.73 19.92
CA GLN A 47 -41.81 -7.40 19.90
C GLN A 47 -42.54 -6.98 21.19
N TYR A 48 -42.01 -7.30 22.38
CA TYR A 48 -42.52 -6.66 23.61
C TYR A 48 -42.25 -5.14 23.58
N THR A 49 -43.22 -4.35 24.03
CA THR A 49 -43.08 -2.88 24.14
C THR A 49 -42.24 -2.49 25.36
N GLN A 50 -41.59 -1.31 25.33
CA GLN A 50 -40.76 -0.78 26.45
C GLN A 50 -41.50 -0.81 27.80
N ILE A 51 -42.81 -0.54 27.80
CA ILE A 51 -43.67 -0.53 28.99
C ILE A 51 -43.79 -1.94 29.60
N GLN A 52 -43.91 -2.98 28.78
CA GLN A 52 -44.01 -4.36 29.25
C GLN A 52 -42.67 -4.83 29.85
N ILE A 53 -41.56 -4.34 29.34
CA ILE A 53 -40.22 -4.63 29.84
C ILE A 53 -39.98 -3.93 31.18
N ASP A 54 -40.40 -2.66 31.30
CA ASP A 54 -40.34 -1.92 32.56
C ASP A 54 -41.14 -2.58 33.67
N GLU A 55 -42.31 -3.16 33.36
CA GLU A 55 -43.10 -3.94 34.33
C GLU A 55 -42.41 -5.25 34.73
N ILE A 56 -41.80 -5.96 33.77
CA ILE A 56 -41.03 -7.18 34.05
C ILE A 56 -39.83 -6.84 34.95
N LEU A 57 -39.09 -5.78 34.63
CA LEU A 57 -37.95 -5.30 35.42
C LEU A 57 -38.34 -4.88 36.84
N LYS A 58 -39.47 -4.17 37.00
CA LYS A 58 -40.00 -3.82 38.32
C LYS A 58 -40.39 -5.05 39.14
N LYS A 59 -40.94 -6.10 38.51
CA LYS A 59 -41.31 -7.36 39.17
C LYS A 59 -40.11 -8.22 39.55
N ILE A 60 -39.08 -8.23 38.70
CA ILE A 60 -37.84 -8.99 38.93
C ILE A 60 -36.99 -8.36 40.04
N ASN A 61 -37.25 -7.09 40.39
CA ASN A 61 -36.65 -6.39 41.52
C ASN A 61 -35.14 -6.61 41.52
N ILE A 62 -34.43 -6.10 40.50
CA ILE A 62 -32.96 -6.18 40.39
C ILE A 62 -32.38 -5.65 41.70
N ARG A 63 -32.01 -6.58 42.59
CA ARG A 63 -31.72 -6.25 43.99
C ARG A 63 -30.35 -5.61 44.05
N ARG A 64 -30.24 -4.63 44.95
CA ARG A 64 -28.96 -4.16 45.47
C ARG A 64 -28.20 -5.38 45.99
N ARG A 65 -26.99 -5.55 45.45
CA ARG A 65 -25.90 -6.42 45.90
C ARG A 65 -26.07 -6.79 47.37
N SER A 66 -26.60 -7.99 47.63
CA SER A 66 -26.68 -8.51 48.99
C SER A 66 -25.78 -9.73 49.18
N LYS A 67 -25.47 -10.49 48.11
CA LYS A 67 -24.51 -11.62 48.12
C LYS A 67 -23.83 -11.78 46.74
N GLU A 68 -22.64 -12.39 46.71
CA GLU A 68 -21.88 -12.75 45.49
C GLU A 68 -22.71 -13.56 44.46
N SER A 69 -23.81 -14.15 44.91
CA SER A 69 -24.71 -14.98 44.11
C SER A 69 -25.61 -14.22 43.13
N ASP A 70 -25.77 -12.89 43.25
CA ASP A 70 -26.66 -12.10 42.37
C ASP A 70 -26.04 -11.74 41.00
N TYR A 71 -24.76 -12.10 40.78
CA TYR A 71 -23.98 -11.68 39.60
C TYR A 71 -24.50 -12.30 38.29
N ILE A 72 -24.75 -13.61 38.28
CA ILE A 72 -25.19 -14.35 37.09
C ILE A 72 -26.61 -13.94 36.69
N VAL A 73 -27.49 -13.70 37.67
CA VAL A 73 -28.86 -13.19 37.46
C VAL A 73 -28.83 -11.88 36.70
N ASN A 74 -28.10 -10.90 37.26
CA ASN A 74 -28.15 -9.53 36.78
C ASN A 74 -27.45 -9.43 35.42
N ILE A 75 -26.37 -10.18 35.19
CA ILE A 75 -25.71 -10.25 33.88
C ILE A 75 -26.59 -10.89 32.83
N SER A 76 -27.23 -12.03 33.16
CA SER A 76 -28.08 -12.74 32.20
C SER A 76 -29.32 -11.94 31.82
N LEU A 77 -29.89 -11.20 32.78
CA LEU A 77 -31.04 -10.33 32.53
C LEU A 77 -30.63 -9.08 31.74
N MET A 78 -29.51 -8.44 32.11
CA MET A 78 -29.04 -7.21 31.46
C MET A 78 -28.52 -7.47 30.05
N ALA A 79 -27.76 -8.55 29.83
CA ALA A 79 -27.27 -8.92 28.50
C ALA A 79 -28.41 -9.26 27.54
N ALA A 80 -29.52 -9.82 28.04
CA ALA A 80 -30.70 -10.12 27.22
C ALA A 80 -31.59 -8.90 26.94
N LEU A 81 -31.60 -7.92 27.84
CA LEU A 81 -32.36 -6.68 27.71
C LEU A 81 -31.57 -5.55 27.04
N SER A 82 -30.26 -5.74 26.83
CA SER A 82 -29.32 -4.75 26.30
C SER A 82 -29.71 -4.19 24.92
N SER A 83 -30.40 -4.97 24.09
CA SER A 83 -30.92 -4.55 22.78
C SER A 83 -32.20 -3.70 22.83
N LEU A 84 -32.88 -3.63 23.99
CA LEU A 84 -34.06 -2.78 24.22
C LEU A 84 -33.83 -1.72 25.30
N ALA A 85 -32.80 -1.89 26.13
CA ALA A 85 -32.45 -1.03 27.24
C ALA A 85 -31.62 0.20 26.81
N ASN A 86 -32.02 0.87 25.74
CA ASN A 86 -31.64 2.27 25.58
C ASN A 86 -32.36 3.07 26.67
N PHE A 87 -31.65 3.29 27.78
CA PHE A 87 -31.99 4.18 28.89
C PHE A 87 -33.34 3.92 29.58
N ASN A 88 -33.47 2.79 30.30
CA ASN A 88 -34.51 2.67 31.32
C ASN A 88 -34.02 3.29 32.64
N THR A 89 -34.84 4.12 33.27
CA THR A 89 -34.60 4.73 34.60
C THR A 89 -34.06 3.75 35.65
N SER A 90 -34.45 2.48 35.60
CA SER A 90 -33.97 1.44 36.53
C SER A 90 -32.49 1.08 36.28
N THR A 91 -32.09 0.97 35.01
CA THR A 91 -30.70 0.68 34.60
C THR A 91 -29.77 1.87 34.85
N ASP A 92 -30.25 3.10 34.64
CA ASP A 92 -29.51 4.32 34.98
C ASP A 92 -29.27 4.44 36.49
N ARG A 93 -30.26 4.10 37.32
CA ARG A 93 -30.11 4.09 38.77
C ARG A 93 -29.07 3.08 39.23
N LEU A 94 -29.12 1.85 38.71
CA LEU A 94 -28.16 0.81 39.04
C LEU A 94 -26.74 1.17 38.60
N ARG A 95 -26.58 1.65 37.36
CA ARG A 95 -25.30 2.13 36.82
C ARG A 95 -24.70 3.21 37.72
N ASN A 96 -25.50 4.22 38.09
CA ASN A 96 -25.04 5.31 38.93
C ASN A 96 -24.73 4.87 40.37
N GLN A 97 -25.48 3.91 40.90
CA GLN A 97 -25.24 3.36 42.23
C GLN A 97 -23.91 2.60 42.30
N VAL A 98 -23.65 1.71 41.33
CA VAL A 98 -22.38 0.96 41.25
C VAL A 98 -21.21 1.92 41.00
N ALA A 99 -21.40 2.93 40.15
CA ALA A 99 -20.39 3.96 39.94
C ALA A 99 -20.02 4.71 41.24
N SER A 100 -20.99 4.99 42.12
CA SER A 100 -20.72 5.63 43.42
C SER A 100 -19.84 4.78 44.35
N GLU A 101 -19.90 3.45 44.25
CA GLU A 101 -19.04 2.55 45.03
C GLU A 101 -17.58 2.54 44.51
N LEU A 102 -17.36 2.95 43.26
CA LEU A 102 -16.06 2.91 42.59
C LEU A 102 -15.30 4.24 42.58
N ILE A 103 -15.91 5.35 42.98
CA ILE A 103 -15.28 6.70 42.90
C ILE A 103 -14.13 6.89 43.89
N ASN A 104 -14.22 6.36 45.11
CA ASN A 104 -13.26 6.60 46.19
C ASN A 104 -12.45 5.36 46.57
N ILE A 105 -12.30 4.41 45.64
CA ILE A 105 -11.50 3.21 45.88
C ILE A 105 -10.01 3.57 45.92
N ARG A 106 -9.25 2.87 46.76
CA ARG A 106 -7.80 3.04 46.87
C ARG A 106 -7.01 1.76 46.61
N ASN A 107 -7.61 0.59 46.86
CA ASN A 107 -6.97 -0.71 46.67
C ASN A 107 -7.90 -1.61 45.88
N ILE A 108 -7.33 -2.56 45.14
CA ILE A 108 -8.10 -3.60 44.48
C ILE A 108 -8.67 -4.60 45.49
N SER A 109 -9.86 -5.11 45.17
CA SER A 109 -10.46 -6.26 45.85
C SER A 109 -11.32 -7.01 44.84
N SER A 110 -11.64 -8.28 45.14
CA SER A 110 -12.58 -9.08 44.35
C SER A 110 -13.91 -8.35 44.12
N ASP A 111 -14.39 -7.63 45.13
CA ASP A 111 -15.60 -6.82 45.06
C ASP A 111 -15.49 -5.61 44.11
N VAL A 112 -14.33 -4.95 44.06
CA VAL A 112 -14.08 -3.83 43.15
C VAL A 112 -14.04 -4.33 41.71
N ILE A 113 -13.30 -5.41 41.45
CA ILE A 113 -13.21 -6.03 40.11
C ILE A 113 -14.60 -6.48 39.64
N ALA A 114 -15.36 -7.16 40.50
CA ALA A 114 -16.72 -7.60 40.19
C ALA A 114 -17.64 -6.42 39.85
N ASN A 115 -17.52 -5.28 40.54
CA ASN A 115 -18.29 -4.07 40.24
C ASN A 115 -17.94 -3.46 38.87
N VAL A 116 -16.66 -3.43 38.49
CA VAL A 116 -16.25 -2.94 37.17
C VAL A 116 -16.73 -3.88 36.07
N ILE A 117 -16.60 -5.21 36.25
CA ILE A 117 -17.14 -6.16 35.27
C ILE A 117 -18.66 -6.00 35.17
N TYR A 118 -19.35 -5.83 36.30
CA TYR A 118 -20.78 -5.59 36.31
C TYR A 118 -21.12 -4.33 35.50
N LEU A 119 -20.42 -3.22 35.68
CA LEU A 119 -20.59 -2.03 34.84
C LEU A 119 -20.38 -2.33 33.36
N ASN A 120 -19.34 -3.07 32.98
CA ASN A 120 -19.09 -3.46 31.59
C ASN A 120 -20.27 -4.22 30.98
N THR A 121 -20.90 -5.12 31.74
CA THR A 121 -22.08 -5.87 31.26
C THR A 121 -23.31 -4.98 31.07
N LEU A 122 -23.44 -3.89 31.82
CA LEU A 122 -24.49 -2.88 31.58
C LEU A 122 -24.25 -2.10 30.28
N PHE A 123 -23.01 -2.08 29.79
CA PHE A 123 -22.63 -1.38 28.56
C PHE A 123 -22.53 -2.30 27.33
N ASP A 124 -22.69 -3.61 27.45
CA ASP A 124 -22.52 -4.55 26.33
C ASP A 124 -23.55 -4.33 25.19
N GLY A 125 -24.72 -3.74 25.50
CA GLY A 125 -25.71 -3.28 24.51
C GLY A 125 -25.33 -2.03 23.72
N PHE A 126 -24.28 -1.30 24.13
CA PHE A 126 -23.79 -0.11 23.44
C PHE A 126 -22.93 -0.45 22.20
N ILE A 127 -22.77 -1.74 21.87
CA ILE A 127 -21.91 -2.18 20.77
C ILE A 127 -22.63 -2.12 19.41
N THR A 128 -23.98 -2.09 19.38
CA THR A 128 -24.76 -2.34 18.14
C THR A 128 -25.38 -1.11 17.47
N GLY A 129 -25.12 0.12 17.91
CA GLY A 129 -25.69 1.31 17.25
C GLY A 129 -24.90 2.60 17.48
N ASP A 130 -24.48 3.25 16.41
CA ASP A 130 -23.70 4.51 16.43
C ASP A 130 -24.49 5.76 16.85
N ASN A 131 -25.77 5.64 17.23
CA ASN A 131 -26.64 6.76 17.58
C ASN A 131 -27.05 6.72 19.05
N PHE A 132 -26.17 7.24 19.93
CA PHE A 132 -26.51 7.47 21.33
C PHE A 132 -27.10 8.87 21.50
N ALA A 133 -28.35 8.93 21.96
CA ALA A 133 -29.02 10.20 22.27
C ALA A 133 -28.56 10.81 23.63
N GLN A 134 -27.89 10.04 24.51
CA GLN A 134 -27.49 10.49 25.86
C GLN A 134 -26.18 9.84 26.34
N SER A 135 -25.42 10.60 27.14
CA SER A 135 -24.15 10.15 27.74
C SER A 135 -24.34 9.08 28.83
N PRO A 136 -23.47 8.05 28.91
CA PRO A 136 -23.50 7.04 29.98
C PRO A 136 -23.35 7.66 31.37
N PHE A 137 -22.50 8.68 31.52
CA PHE A 137 -22.31 9.37 32.79
C PHE A 137 -22.22 10.88 32.57
N PRO A 138 -22.65 11.69 33.54
CA PRO A 138 -22.20 13.08 33.61
C PRO A 138 -20.66 13.13 33.67
N LEU A 139 -20.06 14.05 32.91
CA LEU A 139 -18.59 14.16 32.81
C LEU A 139 -17.88 14.21 34.18
N PRO A 140 -18.33 14.99 35.19
CA PRO A 140 -17.65 15.01 36.50
C PRO A 140 -17.63 13.63 37.18
N ARG A 141 -18.71 12.85 37.04
CA ARG A 141 -18.80 11.50 37.61
C ARG A 141 -17.90 10.53 36.87
N PHE A 142 -17.81 10.63 35.55
CA PHE A 142 -16.87 9.85 34.77
C PHE A 142 -15.43 10.12 35.20
N ASN A 143 -15.04 11.39 35.28
CA ASN A 143 -13.70 11.79 35.70
C ASN A 143 -13.37 11.25 37.09
N MET A 144 -14.29 11.39 38.06
CA MET A 144 -14.09 10.87 39.42
C MET A 144 -13.91 9.35 39.44
N LEU A 145 -14.71 8.63 38.64
CA LEU A 145 -14.65 7.17 38.59
C LEU A 145 -13.35 6.68 37.94
N VAL A 146 -12.95 7.24 36.80
CA VAL A 146 -11.69 6.85 36.12
C VAL A 146 -10.49 7.15 37.02
N ASN A 147 -10.47 8.31 37.70
CA ASN A 147 -9.40 8.63 38.66
C ASN A 147 -9.37 7.65 39.84
N GLY A 148 -10.52 7.23 40.37
CA GLY A 148 -10.60 6.21 41.43
C GLY A 148 -10.04 4.87 40.97
N LEU A 149 -10.41 4.42 39.76
CA LEU A 149 -9.90 3.19 39.14
C LEU A 149 -8.38 3.23 38.94
N PHE A 150 -7.84 4.31 38.37
CA PHE A 150 -6.40 4.47 38.19
C PHE A 150 -5.65 4.58 39.51
N THR A 151 -6.22 5.24 40.52
CA THR A 151 -5.62 5.29 41.87
C THR A 151 -5.51 3.90 42.47
N ALA A 152 -6.56 3.08 42.36
CA ALA A 152 -6.52 1.70 42.86
C ALA A 152 -5.54 0.82 42.09
N LEU A 153 -5.41 1.03 40.77
CA LEU A 153 -4.45 0.32 39.94
C LEU A 153 -3.00 0.68 40.30
N ASN A 154 -2.71 1.96 40.51
CA ASN A 154 -1.36 2.46 40.79
C ASN A 154 -0.86 2.09 42.19
N ASN A 155 -1.75 1.69 43.10
CA ASN A 155 -1.39 1.23 44.44
C ASN A 155 -1.08 -0.28 44.50
N ILE A 156 -1.14 -1.00 43.38
CA ILE A 156 -0.79 -2.42 43.31
C ILE A 156 0.73 -2.56 43.38
N GLU A 157 1.23 -3.37 44.31
CA GLU A 157 2.66 -3.61 44.49
C GLU A 157 3.25 -4.50 43.38
N ASP A 158 2.50 -5.53 42.95
CA ASP A 158 2.90 -6.44 41.88
C ASP A 158 1.94 -6.31 40.67
N PRO A 159 2.35 -5.63 39.59
CA PRO A 159 1.51 -5.45 38.40
C PRO A 159 1.32 -6.75 37.59
N THR A 160 2.09 -7.80 37.88
CA THR A 160 2.01 -9.11 37.21
C THR A 160 0.96 -10.03 37.84
N ASP A 161 0.43 -9.67 39.02
CA ASP A 161 -0.59 -10.44 39.73
C ASP A 161 -1.85 -10.67 38.87
N GLU A 162 -2.48 -11.83 39.04
CA GLU A 162 -3.63 -12.25 38.23
C GLU A 162 -4.81 -11.29 38.40
N ASP A 163 -5.03 -10.79 39.63
CA ASP A 163 -6.09 -9.83 39.92
C ASP A 163 -5.76 -8.43 39.36
N ALA A 164 -4.48 -8.04 39.32
CA ALA A 164 -4.04 -6.81 38.65
C ALA A 164 -4.30 -6.87 37.14
N LEU A 165 -3.96 -7.99 36.49
CA LEU A 165 -4.24 -8.22 35.07
C LEU A 165 -5.75 -8.20 34.77
N LYS A 166 -6.55 -8.92 35.56
CA LYS A 166 -8.02 -8.89 35.46
C LYS A 166 -8.54 -7.47 35.62
N PHE A 167 -8.04 -6.71 36.59
CA PHE A 167 -8.49 -5.35 36.82
C PHE A 167 -8.17 -4.44 35.62
N ARG A 168 -6.94 -4.50 35.07
CA ARG A 168 -6.58 -3.78 33.84
C ARG A 168 -7.50 -4.11 32.67
N ILE A 169 -7.77 -5.39 32.42
CA ILE A 169 -8.71 -5.85 31.37
C ILE A 169 -10.08 -5.17 31.55
N THR A 170 -10.58 -5.13 32.78
CA THR A 170 -11.91 -4.58 33.07
C THR A 170 -11.97 -3.07 32.93
N ILE A 171 -10.90 -2.35 33.31
CA ILE A 171 -10.77 -0.90 33.11
C ILE A 171 -10.71 -0.56 31.62
N ALA A 172 -9.91 -1.28 30.83
CA ALA A 172 -9.78 -1.03 29.39
C ALA A 172 -11.14 -1.16 28.67
N LYS A 173 -11.89 -2.23 28.98
CA LYS A 173 -13.25 -2.42 28.46
C LYS A 173 -14.20 -1.31 28.92
N PHE A 174 -14.15 -0.92 30.19
CA PHE A 174 -14.98 0.14 30.75
C PHE A 174 -14.77 1.48 30.05
N ILE A 175 -13.51 1.89 29.88
CA ILE A 175 -13.16 3.13 29.18
C ILE A 175 -13.63 3.04 27.72
N LYS A 176 -13.36 1.94 27.03
CA LYS A 176 -13.80 1.74 25.64
C LYS A 176 -15.31 1.94 25.50
N TYR A 177 -16.12 1.31 26.36
CA TYR A 177 -17.58 1.40 26.28
C TYR A 177 -18.11 2.80 26.60
N THR A 178 -17.59 3.43 27.66
CA THR A 178 -18.02 4.77 28.07
C THR A 178 -17.71 5.82 27.02
N LEU A 179 -16.55 5.75 26.36
CA LEU A 179 -16.19 6.65 25.26
C LEU A 179 -17.11 6.54 24.03
N THR A 180 -17.90 5.46 23.86
CA THR A 180 -18.85 5.38 22.72
C THR A 180 -20.01 6.37 22.87
N GLY A 181 -20.46 6.59 24.10
CA GLY A 181 -21.66 7.40 24.37
C GLY A 181 -21.36 8.82 24.83
N MET A 182 -20.09 9.19 25.05
CA MET A 182 -19.72 10.53 25.53
C MET A 182 -19.41 11.48 24.39
N ASN A 183 -19.63 12.77 24.62
CA ASN A 183 -19.05 13.82 23.80
C ASN A 183 -17.56 13.94 24.14
N LEU A 184 -16.69 13.59 23.18
CA LEU A 184 -15.25 13.47 23.41
C LEU A 184 -14.57 14.82 23.60
N ASP A 185 -15.12 15.90 23.03
CA ASP A 185 -14.59 17.27 23.16
C ASP A 185 -14.70 17.81 24.59
N ASP A 186 -15.62 17.27 25.39
CA ASP A 186 -15.79 17.68 26.78
C ASP A 186 -14.73 17.05 27.72
N ILE A 187 -14.02 16.01 27.26
CA ILE A 187 -12.97 15.34 28.05
C ILE A 187 -11.70 16.21 28.01
N GLY A 188 -11.21 16.65 29.17
CA GLY A 188 -10.03 17.50 29.28
C GLY A 188 -8.70 16.75 29.11
N SER A 189 -7.66 17.47 28.68
CA SER A 189 -6.34 16.97 28.29
C SER A 189 -5.70 16.08 29.37
N LYS A 190 -5.76 16.48 30.65
CA LYS A 190 -5.25 15.67 31.77
C LYS A 190 -5.86 14.26 31.87
N LEU A 191 -7.15 14.11 31.58
CA LEU A 191 -7.78 12.78 31.63
C LEU A 191 -7.36 11.94 30.40
N TRP A 192 -7.20 12.58 29.24
CA TRP A 192 -6.62 11.92 28.08
C TRP A 192 -5.21 11.42 28.36
N GLU A 193 -4.35 12.25 28.93
CA GLU A 193 -2.99 11.89 29.35
C GLU A 193 -2.99 10.65 30.27
N GLN A 194 -3.88 10.60 31.28
CA GLN A 194 -4.02 9.44 32.16
C GLN A 194 -4.49 8.18 31.41
N ILE A 195 -5.42 8.31 30.47
CA ILE A 195 -5.91 7.18 29.66
C ILE A 195 -4.80 6.66 28.74
N LEU A 196 -3.99 7.56 28.14
CA LEU A 196 -2.86 7.19 27.31
C LEU A 196 -1.75 6.52 28.12
N ASN A 197 -1.41 7.05 29.31
CA ASN A 197 -0.49 6.41 30.26
C ASN A 197 -0.96 5.00 30.62
N PHE A 198 -2.25 4.82 30.90
CA PHE A 198 -2.81 3.51 31.19
C PHE A 198 -2.64 2.50 30.03
N ILE A 199 -2.75 2.96 28.78
CA ILE A 199 -2.54 2.12 27.60
C ILE A 199 -1.06 1.77 27.48
N GLU A 200 -0.18 2.77 27.56
CA GLU A 200 1.28 2.59 27.50
C GLU A 200 1.77 1.59 28.56
N ASP A 201 1.45 1.83 29.84
CA ASP A 201 1.78 0.93 30.95
C ASP A 201 1.23 -0.50 30.71
N GLY A 202 0.05 -0.60 30.11
CA GLY A 202 -0.57 -1.86 29.77
C GLY A 202 0.16 -2.61 28.66
N LEU A 203 0.68 -1.90 27.67
CA LEU A 203 1.48 -2.48 26.57
C LEU A 203 2.86 -2.92 27.08
N VAL A 204 3.53 -2.10 27.90
CA VAL A 204 4.80 -2.47 28.56
C VAL A 204 4.62 -3.76 29.39
N GLN A 205 3.49 -3.89 30.10
CA GLN A 205 3.19 -5.09 30.87
C GLN A 205 3.07 -6.36 30.01
N MET A 206 2.73 -6.24 28.71
CA MET A 206 2.67 -7.38 27.78
C MET A 206 4.03 -7.95 27.44
N GLU A 207 5.11 -7.17 27.53
CA GLU A 207 6.47 -7.68 27.37
C GLU A 207 6.86 -8.58 28.54
N ILE A 208 6.40 -8.24 29.75
CA ILE A 208 6.73 -8.94 30.99
C ILE A 208 5.84 -10.17 31.19
N THR A 209 4.52 -10.01 30.98
CA THR A 209 3.52 -11.05 31.24
C THR A 209 2.51 -11.10 30.09
N PRO A 210 2.82 -11.79 28.99
CA PRO A 210 1.94 -11.88 27.83
C PRO A 210 0.56 -12.42 28.20
N ASN A 211 -0.50 -11.66 27.90
CA ASN A 211 -1.88 -12.06 28.15
C ASN A 211 -2.77 -11.64 26.98
N GLU A 212 -3.32 -12.63 26.26
CA GLU A 212 -4.13 -12.37 25.06
C GLU A 212 -5.36 -11.48 25.34
N LEU A 213 -6.03 -11.67 26.47
CA LEU A 213 -7.25 -10.90 26.81
C LEU A 213 -6.93 -9.44 27.14
N LEU A 214 -5.80 -9.19 27.79
CA LEU A 214 -5.32 -7.84 28.05
C LEU A 214 -4.90 -7.16 26.75
N ALA A 215 -4.14 -7.85 25.89
CA ALA A 215 -3.75 -7.36 24.58
C ALA A 215 -4.96 -6.94 23.74
N VAL A 216 -5.97 -7.82 23.56
CA VAL A 216 -7.20 -7.46 22.81
C VAL A 216 -7.90 -6.24 23.41
N SER A 217 -8.04 -6.20 24.74
CA SER A 217 -8.78 -5.12 25.40
C SER A 217 -8.09 -3.76 25.29
N LEU A 218 -6.75 -3.73 25.39
CA LEU A 218 -5.94 -2.53 25.22
C LEU A 218 -5.88 -2.08 23.77
N LEU A 219 -5.62 -3.00 22.84
CA LEU A 219 -5.54 -2.69 21.41
C LEU A 219 -6.87 -2.19 20.85
N ASP A 220 -8.00 -2.74 21.30
CA ASP A 220 -9.33 -2.25 20.95
C ASP A 220 -9.57 -0.82 21.45
N LEU A 221 -9.19 -0.54 22.70
CA LEU A 221 -9.28 0.81 23.28
C LEU A 221 -8.39 1.78 22.50
N PHE A 222 -7.14 1.38 22.24
CA PHE A 222 -6.18 2.19 21.50
C PHE A 222 -6.66 2.46 20.07
N SER A 223 -7.11 1.43 19.33
CA SER A 223 -7.68 1.61 17.98
C SER A 223 -8.87 2.55 17.96
N LYS A 224 -9.70 2.55 19.02
CA LYS A 224 -10.80 3.50 19.11
C LYS A 224 -10.32 4.93 19.31
N ILE A 225 -9.38 5.16 20.23
CA ILE A 225 -8.83 6.48 20.52
C ILE A 225 -8.07 7.04 19.31
N SER A 226 -7.22 6.24 18.67
CA SER A 226 -6.40 6.67 17.53
C SER A 226 -7.24 7.16 16.35
N THR A 227 -8.42 6.55 16.11
CA THR A 227 -9.35 7.03 15.06
C THR A 227 -10.00 8.39 15.35
N LYS A 228 -9.96 8.85 16.60
CA LYS A 228 -10.60 10.09 17.05
C LYS A 228 -9.62 11.24 17.28
N VAL A 229 -8.31 10.99 17.28
CA VAL A 229 -7.25 12.00 17.46
C VAL A 229 -7.50 13.21 16.55
N LYS A 230 -7.67 13.00 15.25
CA LYS A 230 -7.88 14.10 14.27
C LYS A 230 -9.19 14.90 14.46
N SER A 231 -10.12 14.42 15.28
CA SER A 231 -11.44 15.05 15.49
C SER A 231 -11.63 15.72 16.85
N VAL A 232 -10.78 15.45 17.84
CA VAL A 232 -10.98 15.88 19.23
C VAL A 232 -9.83 16.78 19.69
N LEU A 233 -10.09 18.06 19.95
CA LEU A 233 -9.05 19.07 20.20
C LEU A 233 -8.17 18.75 21.42
N ASN A 234 -8.77 18.47 22.57
CA ASN A 234 -8.03 18.17 23.81
C ASN A 234 -7.21 16.87 23.69
N LEU A 235 -7.59 15.96 22.78
CA LEU A 235 -6.82 14.75 22.51
C LEU A 235 -5.64 15.08 21.58
N GLN A 236 -5.80 15.98 20.60
CA GLN A 236 -4.69 16.43 19.74
C GLN A 236 -3.58 17.12 20.52
N GLU A 237 -3.96 17.97 21.48
CA GLU A 237 -3.03 18.66 22.37
C GLU A 237 -2.10 17.65 23.05
N VAL A 238 -2.67 16.64 23.74
CA VAL A 238 -1.88 15.59 24.40
C VAL A 238 -1.14 14.71 23.40
N TRP A 239 -1.76 14.39 22.26
CA TRP A 239 -1.18 13.47 21.27
C TRP A 239 0.08 14.05 20.61
N TYR A 240 0.02 15.32 20.19
CA TYR A 240 1.06 15.98 19.39
C TYR A 240 1.91 16.97 20.19
N GLU A 241 1.32 17.75 21.11
CA GLU A 241 2.07 18.78 21.85
C GLU A 241 2.80 18.20 23.07
N GLU A 242 2.23 17.16 23.70
CA GLU A 242 2.87 16.40 24.80
C GLU A 242 3.60 15.14 24.31
N ASP A 243 3.78 14.98 22.99
CA ASP A 243 4.57 13.93 22.33
C ASP A 243 4.22 12.49 22.75
N ARG A 244 2.92 12.21 22.94
CA ARG A 244 2.43 10.89 23.35
C ARG A 244 2.30 9.89 22.20
N GLU A 245 2.34 10.36 20.96
CA GLU A 245 2.27 9.51 19.77
C GLU A 245 3.40 8.48 19.70
N ILE A 246 4.66 8.93 19.87
CA ILE A 246 5.84 8.09 19.65
C ILE A 246 5.93 6.95 20.68
N PRO A 247 5.85 7.19 22.01
CA PRO A 247 5.95 6.12 23.01
C PRO A 247 4.87 5.04 22.83
N LEU A 248 3.62 5.44 22.54
CA LEU A 248 2.52 4.50 22.34
C LEU A 248 2.74 3.59 21.11
N TYR A 249 3.21 4.16 20.01
CA TYR A 249 3.47 3.38 18.80
C TYR A 249 4.77 2.57 18.88
N ASP A 250 5.75 2.97 19.70
CA ASP A 250 6.94 2.18 19.99
C ASP A 250 6.59 0.90 20.75
N GLU A 251 5.78 1.01 21.80
CA GLU A 251 5.27 -0.14 22.55
C GLU A 251 4.36 -1.04 21.69
N LEU A 252 3.54 -0.44 20.81
CA LEU A 252 2.77 -1.20 19.82
C LEU A 252 3.67 -1.99 18.86
N PHE A 253 4.76 -1.37 18.41
CA PHE A 253 5.72 -2.00 17.50
C PHE A 253 6.43 -3.17 18.18
N LYS A 254 6.88 -3.03 19.43
CA LYS A 254 7.48 -4.13 20.21
C LYS A 254 6.49 -5.29 20.38
N LEU A 255 5.23 -4.99 20.68
CA LEU A 255 4.17 -6.00 20.74
C LEU A 255 3.97 -6.72 19.40
N LEU A 256 4.02 -6.00 18.27
CA LEU A 256 3.96 -6.60 16.93
C LEU A 256 5.10 -7.59 16.70
N ILE A 257 6.33 -7.23 17.07
CA ILE A 257 7.51 -8.12 16.97
C ILE A 257 7.36 -9.34 17.89
N MET A 258 6.89 -9.15 19.12
CA MET A 258 6.65 -10.27 20.04
C MET A 258 5.59 -11.24 19.50
N VAL A 259 4.50 -10.72 18.92
CA VAL A 259 3.45 -11.54 18.30
C VAL A 259 3.96 -12.25 17.04
N SER A 260 4.86 -11.64 16.28
CA SER A 260 5.44 -12.27 15.07
C SER A 260 6.36 -13.45 15.39
N GLN A 261 7.06 -13.40 16.52
CA GLN A 261 8.02 -14.41 16.95
C GLN A 261 7.42 -15.56 17.75
N SER A 262 6.17 -15.41 18.22
CA SER A 262 5.53 -16.37 19.13
C SER A 262 4.70 -17.43 18.40
N ASP A 263 4.59 -18.60 19.04
CA ASP A 263 3.66 -19.67 18.63
C ASP A 263 2.18 -19.23 18.70
N LEU A 264 1.90 -18.07 19.31
CA LEU A 264 0.60 -17.40 19.31
C LEU A 264 0.10 -17.15 17.89
N SER A 265 0.99 -17.06 16.89
CA SER A 265 0.63 -17.01 15.47
C SER A 265 -0.31 -18.16 15.04
N ASN A 266 -0.30 -19.29 15.75
CA ASN A 266 -1.05 -20.49 15.44
C ASN A 266 -2.09 -20.84 16.54
N SER A 267 -3.38 -20.77 16.18
CA SER A 267 -4.50 -21.62 16.67
C SER A 267 -5.57 -21.10 17.65
N THR A 268 -5.54 -19.83 18.12
CA THR A 268 -6.68 -19.27 18.90
C THR A 268 -7.45 -18.18 18.13
N THR A 269 -8.76 -18.07 18.35
CA THR A 269 -9.57 -16.96 17.79
C THR A 269 -9.13 -15.61 18.34
N ILE A 270 -8.70 -15.57 19.61
CA ILE A 270 -8.26 -14.36 20.31
C ILE A 270 -6.95 -13.84 19.70
N SER A 271 -5.98 -14.72 19.41
CA SER A 271 -4.74 -14.34 18.71
C SER A 271 -5.01 -13.73 17.32
N LEU A 272 -5.97 -14.27 16.55
CA LEU A 272 -6.33 -13.69 15.26
C LEU A 272 -6.90 -12.28 15.38
N ASP A 273 -7.68 -11.99 16.43
CA ASP A 273 -8.24 -10.66 16.65
C ASP A 273 -7.15 -9.67 17.08
N ILE A 274 -6.18 -10.09 17.89
CA ILE A 274 -4.97 -9.30 18.20
C ILE A 274 -4.25 -8.91 16.90
N GLN A 275 -3.93 -9.91 16.07
CA GLN A 275 -3.18 -9.68 14.83
C GLN A 275 -3.91 -8.75 13.86
N LYS A 276 -5.26 -8.85 13.76
CA LYS A 276 -6.07 -7.93 12.95
C LYS A 276 -5.97 -6.49 13.44
N VAL A 277 -6.09 -6.27 14.75
CA VAL A 277 -6.06 -4.91 15.32
C VAL A 277 -4.64 -4.33 15.21
N LEU A 278 -3.60 -5.14 15.43
CA LEU A 278 -2.20 -4.73 15.20
C LEU A 278 -1.98 -4.31 13.75
N CYS A 279 -2.42 -5.12 12.79
CA CYS A 279 -2.33 -4.79 11.36
C CYS A 279 -3.07 -3.49 11.01
N LYS A 280 -4.22 -3.22 11.64
CA LYS A 280 -4.94 -1.96 11.44
C LYS A 280 -4.19 -0.76 12.03
N LEU A 281 -3.57 -0.92 13.20
CA LEU A 281 -2.85 0.16 13.87
C LEU A 281 -1.47 0.43 13.24
N SER A 282 -0.85 -0.59 12.62
CA SER A 282 0.50 -0.48 12.04
C SER A 282 0.59 0.54 10.90
N SER A 283 -0.51 0.83 10.21
CA SER A 283 -0.55 1.88 9.17
C SER A 283 -0.20 3.27 9.71
N ASN A 284 -0.52 3.51 10.98
CA ASN A 284 -0.36 4.80 11.63
C ASN A 284 0.96 4.93 12.38
N ILE A 285 1.84 3.91 12.36
CA ILE A 285 3.14 3.99 13.02
C ILE A 285 3.95 5.16 12.40
N PRO A 286 4.50 6.05 13.24
CA PRO A 286 5.36 7.16 12.81
C PRO A 286 6.57 6.69 12.01
N ILE A 287 6.99 7.51 11.04
CA ILE A 287 8.12 7.18 10.15
C ILE A 287 9.43 7.03 10.93
N SER A 288 9.65 7.82 11.99
CA SER A 288 10.83 7.73 12.85
C SER A 288 11.05 6.33 13.44
N ILE A 289 9.99 5.71 13.97
CA ILE A 289 10.05 4.36 14.54
C ILE A 289 10.36 3.32 13.47
N ILE A 290 9.79 3.49 12.27
CA ILE A 290 10.03 2.61 11.12
C ILE A 290 11.49 2.73 10.65
N GLU A 291 12.04 3.94 10.63
CA GLU A 291 13.43 4.19 10.23
C GLU A 291 14.44 3.58 11.19
N GLU A 292 14.21 3.70 12.50
CA GLU A 292 15.08 3.12 13.54
C GLU A 292 15.12 1.58 13.49
N ASN A 293 14.03 0.95 13.06
CA ASN A 293 13.88 -0.51 13.05
C ASN A 293 13.88 -1.12 11.64
N PHE A 294 14.31 -0.38 10.62
CA PHE A 294 14.12 -0.71 9.19
C PHE A 294 14.54 -2.14 8.83
N ASP A 295 15.76 -2.56 9.20
CA ASP A 295 16.31 -3.86 8.82
C ASP A 295 15.54 -5.04 9.45
N GLY A 296 14.99 -4.85 10.66
CA GLY A 296 14.20 -5.87 11.36
C GLY A 296 12.83 -6.14 10.73
N LEU A 297 12.30 -5.19 9.94
CA LEU A 297 10.96 -5.27 9.35
C LEU A 297 10.84 -6.36 8.30
N PHE A 298 11.92 -6.70 7.59
CA PHE A 298 11.88 -7.72 6.54
C PHE A 298 11.46 -9.10 7.08
N SER A 299 11.82 -9.40 8.34
CA SER A 299 11.42 -10.65 9.01
C SER A 299 9.90 -10.82 9.13
N LEU A 300 9.14 -9.72 9.13
CA LEU A 300 7.68 -9.75 9.27
C LEU A 300 6.98 -10.29 8.02
N LEU A 301 7.63 -10.25 6.85
CA LEU A 301 7.06 -10.63 5.55
C LEU A 301 6.89 -12.14 5.35
N ALA A 302 7.45 -12.97 6.22
CA ALA A 302 7.40 -14.44 6.10
C ALA A 302 7.09 -15.14 7.43
N THR A 303 6.18 -14.56 8.21
CA THR A 303 5.77 -15.10 9.52
C THR A 303 4.70 -16.19 9.41
N GLY A 304 4.05 -16.34 8.25
CA GLY A 304 2.93 -17.24 8.02
C GLY A 304 1.58 -16.67 8.49
N SER A 305 1.58 -15.53 9.20
CA SER A 305 0.37 -14.77 9.52
C SER A 305 0.14 -13.67 8.50
N ILE A 306 -0.99 -13.75 7.79
CA ILE A 306 -1.40 -12.76 6.78
C ILE A 306 -1.46 -11.35 7.38
N PHE A 307 -1.96 -11.20 8.61
CA PHE A 307 -2.11 -9.88 9.22
C PHE A 307 -0.75 -9.27 9.61
N ILE A 308 0.18 -10.08 10.11
CA ILE A 308 1.52 -9.60 10.46
C ILE A 308 2.34 -9.31 9.18
N GLU A 309 2.26 -10.17 8.17
CA GLU A 309 2.88 -9.94 6.87
C GLU A 309 2.37 -8.64 6.23
N ARG A 310 1.06 -8.39 6.27
CA ARG A 310 0.46 -7.11 5.84
C ARG A 310 0.98 -5.92 6.62
N ALA A 311 1.11 -6.05 7.94
CA ALA A 311 1.62 -4.98 8.79
C ALA A 311 3.06 -4.62 8.40
N GLY A 312 3.93 -5.63 8.25
CA GLY A 312 5.31 -5.50 7.78
C GLY A 312 5.39 -4.81 6.42
N PHE A 313 4.62 -5.29 5.45
CA PHE A 313 4.55 -4.68 4.11
C PHE A 313 4.07 -3.23 4.15
N THR A 314 3.04 -2.92 4.92
CA THR A 314 2.49 -1.55 5.00
C THR A 314 3.56 -0.56 5.50
N MET A 315 4.34 -0.95 6.51
CA MET A 315 5.43 -0.12 7.03
C MET A 315 6.57 0.01 6.01
N LEU A 316 7.00 -1.09 5.39
CA LEU A 316 8.07 -1.11 4.40
C LEU A 316 7.72 -0.30 3.14
N HIS A 317 6.51 -0.48 2.61
CA HIS A 317 6.00 0.23 1.44
C HIS A 317 5.96 1.75 1.66
N LYS A 318 5.73 2.20 2.90
CA LYS A 318 5.73 3.62 3.26
C LYS A 318 7.13 4.25 3.23
N ILE A 319 8.16 3.52 3.66
CA ILE A 319 9.52 4.06 3.85
C ILE A 319 10.47 3.77 2.68
N ILE A 320 10.35 2.62 2.01
CA ILE A 320 11.31 2.19 0.98
C ILE A 320 11.44 3.23 -0.15
N PRO A 321 10.36 3.71 -0.79
CA PRO A 321 10.48 4.67 -1.89
C PRO A 321 11.20 5.98 -1.49
N GLN A 322 11.00 6.44 -0.24
CA GLN A 322 11.67 7.63 0.29
C GLN A 322 13.17 7.41 0.46
N ARG A 323 13.56 6.23 0.99
CA ARG A 323 14.98 5.84 1.12
C ARG A 323 15.65 5.69 -0.25
N GLN A 324 14.94 5.17 -1.25
CA GLN A 324 15.46 5.02 -2.61
C GLN A 324 15.67 6.37 -3.32
N GLU A 325 14.79 7.34 -3.06
CA GLU A 325 14.97 8.71 -3.54
C GLU A 325 16.22 9.36 -2.92
N GLN A 326 16.38 9.26 -1.60
CA GLN A 326 17.56 9.76 -0.89
C GLN A 326 18.86 9.10 -1.39
N LEU A 327 18.85 7.78 -1.57
CA LEU A 327 19.98 7.02 -2.13
C LEU A 327 20.33 7.51 -3.54
N SER A 328 19.31 7.74 -4.37
CA SER A 328 19.48 8.21 -5.74
C SER A 328 20.07 9.62 -5.80
N ILE A 329 19.63 10.52 -4.92
CA ILE A 329 20.20 11.87 -4.78
C ILE A 329 21.66 11.80 -4.33
N ALA A 330 21.97 11.00 -3.31
CA ALA A 330 23.33 10.85 -2.78
C ALA A 330 24.31 10.34 -3.85
N ILE A 331 23.90 9.36 -4.64
CA ILE A 331 24.72 8.81 -5.74
C ILE A 331 24.95 9.85 -6.84
N GLU A 332 23.92 10.64 -7.20
CA GLU A 332 24.08 11.64 -8.26
C GLU A 332 24.97 12.80 -7.83
N LEU A 333 24.90 13.21 -6.55
CA LEU A 333 25.83 14.18 -5.96
C LEU A 333 27.29 13.67 -5.94
N GLN A 334 27.51 12.38 -5.66
CA GLN A 334 28.84 11.78 -5.73
C GLN A 334 29.41 11.78 -7.15
N LYS A 335 28.59 11.51 -8.17
CA LYS A 335 29.06 11.58 -9.57
C LYS A 335 29.46 12.99 -9.98
N GLN A 336 28.71 14.01 -9.53
CA GLN A 336 29.03 15.41 -9.82
C GLN A 336 30.35 15.84 -9.18
N THR A 337 30.59 15.47 -7.92
CA THR A 337 31.86 15.77 -7.24
C THR A 337 33.07 15.10 -7.91
N ILE A 338 32.92 13.87 -8.42
CA ILE A 338 33.97 13.21 -9.20
C ILE A 338 34.23 13.95 -10.52
N HIS A 339 33.16 14.40 -11.21
CA HIS A 339 33.30 15.13 -12.47
C HIS A 339 33.97 16.50 -12.26
N ASP A 340 33.60 17.24 -11.21
CA ASP A 340 34.18 18.56 -10.90
C ASP A 340 35.65 18.47 -10.47
N ASN A 341 36.07 17.39 -9.81
CA ASN A 341 37.45 17.14 -9.42
C ASN A 341 38.32 16.57 -10.56
N SER A 342 37.72 16.12 -11.67
CA SER A 342 38.45 15.54 -12.82
C SER A 342 39.06 16.57 -13.78
N HIS A 343 39.01 17.86 -13.43
CA HIS A 343 39.69 18.92 -14.17
C HIS A 343 41.16 19.14 -13.76
N ASP A 344 41.66 18.45 -12.74
CA ASP A 344 43.09 18.41 -12.39
C ASP A 344 43.63 17.00 -12.71
N GLU A 345 44.42 16.87 -13.78
CA GLU A 345 44.83 15.60 -14.40
C GLU A 345 45.82 14.72 -13.60
N ASP A 346 46.23 15.04 -12.36
CA ASP A 346 47.41 14.36 -11.75
C ASP A 346 47.32 14.00 -10.25
N GLU A 347 46.14 13.79 -9.67
CA GLU A 347 46.04 13.14 -8.36
C GLU A 347 45.12 11.92 -8.40
N GLU A 348 45.72 10.73 -8.37
CA GLU A 348 45.03 9.49 -8.01
C GLU A 348 44.33 9.75 -6.67
N CYS A 349 43.00 9.89 -6.70
CA CYS A 349 42.20 10.08 -5.49
C CYS A 349 42.22 8.79 -4.66
N GLU A 350 43.27 8.61 -3.86
CA GLU A 350 43.45 7.55 -2.87
C GLU A 350 42.43 7.63 -1.70
N ASN A 351 41.38 8.47 -1.81
CA ASN A 351 40.40 8.71 -0.76
C ASN A 351 38.95 8.41 -1.17
N CYS A 352 38.74 7.40 -2.00
CA CYS A 352 37.40 6.87 -2.35
C CYS A 352 36.95 5.74 -1.40
N GLU A 353 37.04 5.95 -0.08
CA GLU A 353 36.54 5.00 0.93
C GLU A 353 34.99 5.02 1.10
N ASN A 354 34.26 5.92 0.44
CA ASN A 354 32.79 6.01 0.53
C ASN A 354 32.08 5.57 -0.76
N ASN A 355 32.40 4.40 -1.30
CA ASN A 355 31.57 3.78 -2.33
C ASN A 355 30.22 3.37 -1.71
N ILE A 356 29.16 4.13 -2.02
CA ILE A 356 27.80 3.76 -1.65
C ILE A 356 27.50 2.40 -2.27
N VAL A 357 27.32 1.39 -1.40
CA VAL A 357 26.92 0.05 -1.82
C VAL A 357 25.46 0.13 -2.23
N VAL A 358 25.18 -0.28 -3.47
CA VAL A 358 23.83 -0.32 -4.03
C VAL A 358 23.53 -1.78 -4.32
N GLY A 359 22.55 -2.32 -3.61
CA GLY A 359 22.08 -3.69 -3.73
C GLY A 359 20.77 -3.87 -2.95
N LEU A 360 20.04 -4.92 -3.27
CA LEU A 360 18.84 -5.29 -2.53
C LEU A 360 19.23 -5.87 -1.15
N PRO A 361 18.41 -5.66 -0.10
CA PRO A 361 18.63 -6.26 1.21
C PRO A 361 18.75 -7.79 1.14
N ALA A 362 19.78 -8.36 1.77
CA ALA A 362 20.04 -9.81 1.73
C ALA A 362 18.89 -10.63 2.35
N GLU A 363 18.23 -10.07 3.36
CA GLU A 363 17.04 -10.64 3.99
C GLU A 363 15.90 -10.79 2.98
N LEU A 364 15.59 -9.76 2.17
CA LEU A 364 14.58 -9.86 1.12
C LEU A 364 14.93 -10.91 0.08
N ILE A 365 16.20 -10.97 -0.34
CA ILE A 365 16.66 -11.99 -1.28
C ILE A 365 16.51 -13.38 -0.66
N SER A 366 16.83 -13.56 0.62
CA SER A 366 16.69 -14.85 1.30
C SER A 366 15.25 -15.37 1.32
N LEU A 367 14.27 -14.46 1.45
CA LEU A 367 12.84 -14.79 1.50
C LEU A 367 12.28 -15.28 0.16
N ILE A 368 12.89 -14.91 -0.97
CA ILE A 368 12.44 -15.35 -2.30
C ILE A 368 13.10 -16.64 -2.79
N LEU A 369 14.05 -17.20 -2.02
CA LEU A 369 14.80 -18.42 -2.42
C LEU A 369 13.95 -19.70 -2.40
N ASP A 370 12.90 -19.77 -1.56
CA ASP A 370 12.00 -20.92 -1.46
C ASP A 370 10.61 -20.59 -2.04
N PRO A 371 10.44 -20.67 -3.37
CA PRO A 371 9.16 -20.35 -4.01
C PRO A 371 8.07 -21.36 -3.62
N PRO A 372 6.80 -20.91 -3.47
CA PRO A 372 5.71 -21.80 -3.10
C PRO A 372 5.45 -22.85 -4.19
N THR A 373 5.32 -24.12 -3.78
CA THR A 373 5.11 -25.25 -4.70
C THR A 373 3.64 -25.66 -4.87
N ARG A 374 2.80 -25.41 -3.85
CA ARG A 374 1.37 -25.75 -3.86
C ARG A 374 0.54 -24.56 -4.32
N LEU A 375 0.14 -24.58 -5.59
CA LEU A 375 -0.58 -23.49 -6.27
C LEU A 375 -2.06 -23.76 -6.47
N ASP A 376 -2.55 -24.94 -6.07
CA ASP A 376 -3.95 -25.35 -6.24
C ASP A 376 -4.92 -24.46 -5.46
N SER A 377 -4.47 -23.87 -4.35
CA SER A 377 -5.25 -22.95 -3.52
C SER A 377 -4.53 -21.62 -3.36
N LEU A 378 -5.15 -20.57 -3.89
CA LEU A 378 -4.72 -19.18 -3.68
C LEU A 378 -4.95 -18.69 -2.24
N SER A 379 -5.52 -19.52 -1.37
CA SER A 379 -5.65 -19.22 0.07
C SER A 379 -4.46 -19.72 0.90
N ASN A 380 -3.32 -20.00 0.26
CA ASN A 380 -2.11 -20.43 0.94
C ASN A 380 -1.31 -19.20 1.44
N PRO A 381 -1.09 -19.03 2.76
CA PRO A 381 -0.33 -17.90 3.30
C PRO A 381 1.09 -17.78 2.73
N LYS A 382 1.74 -18.92 2.39
CA LYS A 382 3.07 -18.89 1.77
C LYS A 382 3.07 -18.24 0.39
N VAL A 383 1.98 -18.38 -0.37
CA VAL A 383 1.85 -17.70 -1.67
C VAL A 383 1.69 -16.20 -1.44
N PHE A 384 0.88 -15.82 -0.45
CA PHE A 384 0.70 -14.42 -0.07
C PHE A 384 2.04 -13.76 0.33
N GLY A 385 2.75 -14.29 1.33
CA GLY A 385 4.03 -13.74 1.79
C GLY A 385 5.11 -13.70 0.69
N TYR A 386 5.16 -14.71 -0.18
CA TYR A 386 6.11 -14.72 -1.31
C TYR A 386 5.86 -13.56 -2.29
N PHE A 387 4.62 -13.37 -2.72
CA PHE A 387 4.29 -12.27 -3.63
C PHE A 387 4.36 -10.90 -2.93
N LEU A 388 4.15 -10.85 -1.61
CA LEU A 388 4.30 -9.62 -0.82
C LEU A 388 5.76 -9.19 -0.71
N THR A 389 6.66 -10.17 -0.58
CA THR A 389 8.10 -9.96 -0.63
C THR A 389 8.52 -9.41 -2.00
N TRP A 390 7.99 -9.96 -3.10
CA TRP A 390 8.23 -9.41 -4.44
C TRP A 390 7.68 -8.00 -4.64
N ALA A 391 6.50 -7.68 -4.10
CA ALA A 391 5.99 -6.32 -4.10
C ALA A 391 6.96 -5.37 -3.37
N THR A 392 7.48 -5.77 -2.22
CA THR A 392 8.50 -5.02 -1.44
C THR A 392 9.81 -4.85 -2.22
N ILE A 393 10.24 -5.86 -2.98
CA ILE A 393 11.40 -5.76 -3.86
C ILE A 393 11.14 -4.70 -4.94
N TYR A 394 9.96 -4.69 -5.54
CA TYR A 394 9.62 -3.68 -6.55
C TYR A 394 9.44 -2.27 -5.98
N ASP A 395 9.09 -2.11 -4.69
CA ASP A 395 9.15 -0.79 -4.03
C ASP A 395 10.56 -0.18 -4.07
N HIS A 396 11.61 -1.02 -4.08
CA HIS A 396 12.99 -0.53 -4.21
C HIS A 396 13.26 0.10 -5.59
N PHE A 397 12.41 -0.15 -6.60
CA PHE A 397 12.59 0.41 -7.93
C PHE A 397 11.94 1.80 -8.07
N GLU A 398 11.03 2.18 -7.18
CA GLU A 398 10.36 3.47 -7.22
C GLU A 398 11.31 4.61 -6.82
N ASN A 399 11.12 5.77 -7.44
CA ASN A 399 11.94 6.97 -7.25
C ASN A 399 13.47 6.78 -7.45
N THR A 400 13.87 5.70 -8.13
CA THR A 400 15.29 5.42 -8.39
C THR A 400 15.84 6.08 -9.66
N THR A 401 17.12 6.43 -9.64
CA THR A 401 17.89 6.73 -10.87
C THR A 401 18.09 5.50 -11.75
N TYR A 402 18.37 5.70 -13.04
CA TYR A 402 18.68 4.61 -13.97
C TYR A 402 19.85 3.73 -13.47
N SER A 403 20.90 4.33 -12.90
CA SER A 403 22.06 3.59 -12.39
C SER A 403 21.72 2.66 -11.22
N VAL A 404 20.88 3.11 -10.29
CA VAL A 404 20.45 2.28 -9.15
C VAL A 404 19.58 1.14 -9.64
N ARG A 405 18.58 1.46 -10.48
CA ARG A 405 17.70 0.47 -11.10
C ARG A 405 18.46 -0.61 -11.85
N HIS A 406 19.48 -0.23 -12.62
CA HIS A 406 20.27 -1.18 -13.39
C HIS A 406 20.95 -2.22 -12.50
N LYS A 407 21.53 -1.80 -11.37
CA LYS A 407 22.16 -2.70 -10.39
C LYS A 407 21.15 -3.70 -9.81
N TYR A 408 19.94 -3.24 -9.45
CA TYR A 408 18.90 -4.16 -8.97
C TYR A 408 18.45 -5.15 -10.06
N ILE A 409 18.36 -4.72 -11.32
CA ILE A 409 18.04 -5.62 -12.44
C ILE A 409 19.15 -6.67 -12.63
N GLU A 410 20.43 -6.27 -12.58
CA GLU A 410 21.57 -7.19 -12.69
C GLU A 410 21.56 -8.22 -11.57
N GLU A 411 21.41 -7.79 -10.32
CA GLU A 411 21.37 -8.68 -9.15
C GLU A 411 20.24 -9.73 -9.25
N LEU A 412 19.03 -9.29 -9.65
CA LEU A 412 17.90 -10.20 -9.82
C LEU A 412 18.04 -11.13 -11.03
N LYS A 413 18.72 -10.68 -12.09
CA LYS A 413 18.93 -11.43 -13.33
C LYS A 413 20.02 -12.48 -13.18
N ASP A 414 21.16 -12.13 -12.59
CA ASP A 414 22.33 -13.01 -12.51
C ASP A 414 22.07 -14.27 -11.69
N ASN A 415 21.12 -14.19 -10.75
CA ASN A 415 20.68 -15.31 -9.94
C ASN A 415 19.42 -16.03 -10.48
N GLY A 416 18.84 -15.55 -11.58
CA GLY A 416 17.66 -16.15 -12.21
C GLY A 416 16.36 -16.06 -11.40
N TYR A 417 16.29 -15.17 -10.40
CA TYR A 417 15.13 -15.05 -9.52
C TYR A 417 13.85 -14.63 -10.27
N VAL A 418 14.01 -13.74 -11.26
CA VAL A 418 12.90 -13.22 -12.08
C VAL A 418 12.32 -14.32 -12.98
N ASP A 419 13.14 -15.23 -13.49
CA ASP A 419 12.65 -16.36 -14.31
C ASP A 419 11.79 -17.32 -13.48
N ILE A 420 12.19 -17.57 -12.23
CA ILE A 420 11.41 -18.37 -11.27
C ILE A 420 10.07 -17.69 -10.97
N LEU A 421 10.09 -16.38 -10.70
CA LEU A 421 8.87 -15.59 -10.49
C LEU A 421 7.93 -15.68 -11.70
N PHE A 422 8.43 -15.45 -12.92
CA PHE A 422 7.60 -15.47 -14.11
C PHE A 422 6.99 -16.85 -14.37
N LYS A 423 7.75 -17.92 -14.14
CA LYS A 423 7.22 -19.28 -14.22
C LYS A 423 6.06 -19.48 -13.23
N LEU A 424 6.23 -19.04 -11.98
CA LEU A 424 5.21 -19.13 -10.95
C LEU A 424 3.95 -18.34 -11.31
N ILE A 425 4.11 -17.11 -11.79
CA ILE A 425 3.02 -16.26 -12.26
C ILE A 425 2.24 -16.96 -13.38
N ALA A 426 2.94 -17.51 -14.37
CA ALA A 426 2.28 -18.23 -15.46
C ALA A 426 1.54 -19.47 -14.97
N ASP A 427 2.14 -20.29 -14.11
CA ASP A 427 1.50 -21.47 -13.54
C ASP A 427 0.21 -21.08 -12.76
N ILE A 428 0.24 -19.98 -11.99
CA ILE A 428 -0.94 -19.46 -11.26
C ILE A 428 -2.02 -18.95 -12.22
N ILE A 429 -1.67 -18.13 -13.20
CA ILE A 429 -2.62 -17.58 -14.18
C ILE A 429 -3.26 -18.70 -14.99
N GLU A 430 -2.47 -19.67 -15.44
CA GLU A 430 -2.93 -20.83 -16.20
C GLU A 430 -3.88 -21.72 -15.41
N THR A 431 -3.58 -21.95 -14.12
CA THR A 431 -4.40 -22.79 -13.23
C THR A 431 -5.72 -22.10 -12.86
N HIS A 432 -5.70 -20.79 -12.64
CA HIS A 432 -6.84 -20.03 -12.08
C HIS A 432 -7.52 -19.08 -13.07
N GLN A 433 -7.43 -19.33 -14.39
CA GLN A 433 -7.94 -18.43 -15.45
C GLN A 433 -9.38 -17.94 -15.21
N SER A 434 -10.28 -18.83 -14.80
CA SER A 434 -11.69 -18.48 -14.59
C SER A 434 -11.88 -17.56 -13.38
N SER A 435 -11.07 -17.74 -12.33
CA SER A 435 -11.08 -16.91 -11.12
C SER A 435 -10.56 -15.51 -11.44
N PHE A 436 -9.43 -15.41 -12.16
CA PHE A 436 -8.90 -14.13 -12.62
C PHE A 436 -9.86 -13.39 -13.54
N LYS A 437 -10.49 -14.10 -14.50
CA LYS A 437 -11.49 -13.50 -15.37
C LYS A 437 -12.66 -12.95 -14.57
N LYS A 438 -13.16 -13.68 -13.56
CA LYS A 438 -14.23 -13.19 -12.68
C LYS A 438 -13.77 -11.99 -11.85
N PHE A 439 -12.60 -12.07 -11.23
CA PHE A 439 -12.03 -10.98 -10.42
C PHE A 439 -11.92 -9.68 -11.23
N LEU A 440 -11.38 -9.76 -12.44
CA LEU A 440 -11.19 -8.61 -13.34
C LEU A 440 -12.44 -8.19 -14.11
N SER A 441 -13.54 -8.94 -14.03
CA SER A 441 -14.82 -8.59 -14.66
C SER A 441 -15.97 -8.35 -13.68
N ALA A 442 -15.77 -8.62 -12.39
CA ALA A 442 -16.73 -8.33 -11.34
C ALA A 442 -16.83 -6.80 -11.17
N GLY A 443 -17.90 -6.24 -11.74
CA GLY A 443 -18.12 -4.80 -11.80
C GLY A 443 -18.14 -4.11 -10.44
N ASN A 444 -17.25 -3.12 -10.30
CA ASN A 444 -17.37 -1.84 -9.57
C ASN A 444 -15.99 -1.25 -9.24
N LEU A 445 -14.90 -2.04 -9.31
CA LEU A 445 -13.52 -1.56 -9.27
C LEU A 445 -12.98 -1.44 -10.69
N ASP A 446 -12.39 -0.29 -11.03
CA ASP A 446 -11.63 -0.14 -12.27
C ASP A 446 -10.51 -1.18 -12.28
N SER A 447 -10.32 -1.88 -13.40
CA SER A 447 -9.23 -2.87 -13.54
C SER A 447 -7.87 -2.23 -13.26
N GLU A 448 -7.73 -0.94 -13.56
CA GLU A 448 -6.55 -0.15 -13.20
C GLU A 448 -6.32 -0.09 -11.68
N VAL A 449 -7.36 0.18 -10.90
CA VAL A 449 -7.30 0.24 -9.43
C VAL A 449 -6.97 -1.14 -8.85
N ALA A 450 -7.55 -2.22 -9.37
CA ALA A 450 -7.27 -3.57 -8.89
C ALA A 450 -5.81 -4.00 -9.13
N ILE A 451 -5.19 -3.53 -10.21
CA ILE A 451 -3.82 -3.91 -10.61
C ILE A 451 -2.77 -3.00 -9.95
N THR A 452 -3.06 -1.71 -9.80
CA THR A 452 -2.15 -0.74 -9.19
C THR A 452 -2.36 -0.57 -7.68
N ALA A 453 -3.32 -1.31 -7.11
CA ALA A 453 -3.72 -1.30 -5.70
C ALA A 453 -2.56 -1.31 -4.71
N TYR A 454 -1.52 -2.10 -4.99
CA TYR A 454 -0.36 -2.29 -4.11
C TYR A 454 0.80 -1.34 -4.41
N GLY A 455 0.67 -0.43 -5.39
CA GLY A 455 1.75 0.47 -5.83
C GLY A 455 1.53 1.96 -5.52
N ASN A 456 0.34 2.52 -5.77
CA ASN A 456 0.13 3.99 -5.75
C ASN A 456 -1.00 4.49 -4.84
N THR A 457 -1.83 3.59 -4.33
CA THR A 457 -2.93 3.88 -3.40
C THR A 457 -2.56 3.32 -2.04
N SER A 458 -2.83 4.08 -0.98
CA SER A 458 -2.71 3.67 0.43
C SER A 458 -3.04 2.17 0.59
N PRO A 459 -2.02 1.28 0.69
CA PRO A 459 -2.23 -0.17 0.69
C PRO A 459 -3.20 -0.57 1.80
N GLU A 460 -3.19 0.20 2.87
CA GLU A 460 -4.10 0.23 4.01
C GLU A 460 -5.58 0.06 3.63
N LEU A 461 -6.10 0.81 2.65
CA LEU A 461 -7.52 0.75 2.28
C LEU A 461 -7.87 -0.54 1.51
N LEU A 462 -6.90 -1.10 0.79
CA LEU A 462 -7.06 -2.26 -0.09
C LEU A 462 -6.77 -3.59 0.61
N LEU A 463 -5.78 -3.63 1.50
CA LEU A 463 -5.52 -4.75 2.40
C LEU A 463 -6.70 -4.98 3.37
N LEU A 464 -7.35 -3.89 3.81
CA LEU A 464 -8.53 -3.95 4.68
C LEU A 464 -9.81 -4.28 3.90
N SER A 465 -10.02 -3.74 2.69
CA SER A 465 -11.22 -4.05 1.89
C SER A 465 -11.16 -5.44 1.26
N ASN A 466 -10.00 -5.95 0.85
CA ASN A 466 -9.84 -7.31 0.33
C ASN A 466 -9.94 -8.37 1.44
N SER A 467 -9.73 -8.01 2.70
CA SER A 467 -10.08 -8.88 3.84
C SER A 467 -11.56 -9.25 3.87
N ILE A 468 -12.44 -8.46 3.23
CA ILE A 468 -13.88 -8.73 3.11
C ILE A 468 -14.17 -9.74 1.98
N ASN A 469 -13.33 -9.76 0.94
CA ASN A 469 -13.47 -10.61 -0.25
C ASN A 469 -12.69 -11.94 -0.18
N GLY A 470 -11.98 -12.18 0.93
CA GLY A 470 -11.19 -13.38 1.18
C GLY A 470 -9.78 -13.37 0.59
N LEU A 471 -8.89 -14.17 1.19
CA LEU A 471 -7.45 -14.22 0.87
C LEU A 471 -7.15 -14.54 -0.61
N SER A 472 -7.94 -15.40 -1.25
CA SER A 472 -7.74 -15.72 -2.66
C SER A 472 -7.85 -14.50 -3.57
N THR A 473 -8.77 -13.59 -3.26
CA THR A 473 -9.01 -12.36 -4.02
C THR A 473 -7.82 -11.42 -3.91
N GLU A 474 -7.31 -11.30 -2.69
CA GLU A 474 -6.12 -10.51 -2.39
C GLU A 474 -4.87 -11.05 -3.08
N VAL A 475 -4.63 -12.37 -3.01
CA VAL A 475 -3.51 -13.02 -3.69
C VAL A 475 -3.61 -12.82 -5.21
N MET A 476 -4.80 -12.88 -5.80
CA MET A 476 -4.97 -12.56 -7.23
C MET A 476 -4.57 -11.12 -7.54
N GLY A 477 -5.02 -10.14 -6.74
CA GLY A 477 -4.62 -8.74 -6.90
C GLY A 477 -3.10 -8.56 -6.81
N LEU A 478 -2.48 -9.19 -5.81
CA LEU A 478 -1.05 -9.12 -5.56
C LEU A 478 -0.23 -9.78 -6.69
N VAL A 479 -0.65 -10.95 -7.18
CA VAL A 479 -0.01 -11.62 -8.33
C VAL A 479 -0.04 -10.73 -9.56
N ILE A 480 -1.17 -10.07 -9.86
CA ILE A 480 -1.25 -9.21 -11.04
C ILE A 480 -0.43 -7.94 -10.84
N ASN A 481 -0.41 -7.37 -9.64
CA ASN A 481 0.42 -6.21 -9.34
C ASN A 481 1.92 -6.53 -9.50
N VAL A 482 2.38 -7.63 -8.92
CA VAL A 482 3.78 -8.09 -9.06
C VAL A 482 4.08 -8.39 -10.52
N TYR A 483 3.17 -9.02 -11.26
CA TYR A 483 3.34 -9.25 -12.70
C TYR A 483 3.46 -7.92 -13.46
N TYR A 484 2.59 -6.97 -13.19
CA TYR A 484 2.62 -5.63 -13.79
C TYR A 484 3.95 -4.90 -13.50
N ASN A 485 4.40 -4.89 -12.25
CA ASN A 485 5.67 -4.28 -11.85
C ASN A 485 6.87 -5.00 -12.46
N SER A 486 6.83 -6.34 -12.57
CA SER A 486 7.86 -7.12 -13.25
C SER A 486 7.96 -6.78 -14.74
N LEU A 487 6.84 -6.51 -15.42
CA LEU A 487 6.85 -6.06 -16.80
C LEU A 487 7.43 -4.65 -16.93
N ARG A 488 7.08 -3.73 -16.01
CA ARG A 488 7.57 -2.35 -15.99
C ARG A 488 9.08 -2.26 -15.72
N HIS A 489 9.58 -2.99 -14.73
CA HIS A 489 10.97 -2.85 -14.27
C HIS A 489 11.94 -3.85 -14.91
N THR A 490 11.47 -5.06 -15.21
CA THR A 490 12.28 -6.16 -15.74
C THR A 490 11.81 -6.63 -17.13
N GLY A 491 11.30 -5.69 -17.94
CA GLY A 491 10.68 -5.99 -19.24
C GLY A 491 11.60 -6.70 -20.25
N SER A 492 12.91 -6.48 -20.23
CA SER A 492 13.85 -7.25 -21.07
C SER A 492 13.93 -8.72 -20.68
N ILE A 493 13.90 -9.04 -19.39
CA ILE A 493 13.86 -10.41 -18.87
C ILE A 493 12.53 -11.06 -19.25
N ALA A 494 11.42 -10.32 -19.10
CA ALA A 494 10.08 -10.77 -19.47
C ALA A 494 9.97 -11.19 -20.95
N LYS A 495 10.60 -10.44 -21.87
CA LYS A 495 10.65 -10.78 -23.29
C LYS A 495 11.35 -12.12 -23.53
N ASN A 496 12.52 -12.32 -22.94
CA ASN A 496 13.30 -13.54 -23.10
C ASN A 496 12.55 -14.75 -22.53
N TRP A 497 11.95 -14.59 -21.35
CA TRP A 497 11.09 -15.59 -20.74
C TRP A 497 9.89 -15.94 -21.64
N PHE A 498 9.18 -14.93 -22.15
CA PHE A 498 7.99 -15.14 -22.98
C PHE A 498 8.30 -15.89 -24.29
N ILE A 499 9.45 -15.60 -24.91
CA ILE A 499 9.93 -16.33 -26.10
C ILE A 499 10.22 -17.81 -25.78
N SER A 500 10.64 -18.11 -24.55
CA SER A 500 10.94 -19.48 -24.09
C SER A 500 9.71 -20.30 -23.70
N LEU A 501 8.52 -19.68 -23.62
CA LEU A 501 7.29 -20.36 -23.22
C LEU A 501 6.84 -21.40 -24.25
N ARG A 502 6.13 -22.43 -23.75
CA ARG A 502 5.44 -23.40 -24.60
C ARG A 502 4.22 -22.75 -25.25
N ARG A 503 3.87 -23.21 -26.46
CA ARG A 503 2.78 -22.65 -27.28
C ARG A 503 1.46 -22.43 -26.54
N HIS A 504 1.06 -23.36 -25.66
CA HIS A 504 -0.16 -23.22 -24.86
C HIS A 504 -0.08 -22.04 -23.89
N SER A 505 0.97 -22.01 -23.07
CA SER A 505 1.28 -20.94 -22.13
C SER A 505 1.41 -19.58 -22.82
N THR A 506 2.11 -19.52 -23.95
CA THR A 506 2.25 -18.30 -24.76
C THR A 506 0.90 -17.68 -25.09
N ILE A 507 -0.07 -18.48 -25.56
CA ILE A 507 -1.40 -17.96 -25.95
C ILE A 507 -2.16 -17.42 -24.74
N ILE A 508 -2.13 -18.14 -23.60
CA ILE A 508 -2.86 -17.73 -22.39
C ILE A 508 -2.26 -16.43 -21.84
N ILE A 509 -0.94 -16.39 -21.67
CA ILE A 509 -0.24 -15.23 -21.13
C ILE A 509 -0.34 -14.03 -22.07
N GLU A 510 -0.25 -14.24 -23.38
CA GLU A 510 -0.43 -13.17 -24.38
C GLU A 510 -1.81 -12.53 -24.27
N GLN A 511 -2.88 -13.34 -24.28
CA GLN A 511 -4.25 -12.83 -24.15
C GLN A 511 -4.51 -12.14 -22.81
N PHE A 512 -3.98 -12.71 -21.72
CA PHE A 512 -4.12 -12.13 -20.39
C PHE A 512 -3.42 -10.76 -20.30
N THR A 513 -2.18 -10.69 -20.78
CA THR A 513 -1.34 -9.49 -20.74
C THR A 513 -1.94 -8.41 -21.63
N GLU A 514 -2.26 -8.72 -22.88
CA GLU A 514 -2.88 -7.80 -23.84
C GLU A 514 -4.17 -7.16 -23.32
N ARG A 515 -5.01 -7.96 -22.64
CA ARG A 515 -6.31 -7.49 -22.18
C ARG A 515 -6.26 -6.68 -20.89
N TYR A 516 -5.44 -7.10 -19.93
CA TYR A 516 -5.53 -6.59 -18.55
C TYR A 516 -4.33 -5.77 -18.12
N VAL A 517 -3.12 -6.07 -18.60
CA VAL A 517 -1.87 -5.51 -18.04
C VAL A 517 -1.22 -4.52 -18.99
N SER A 518 -1.08 -4.86 -20.27
CA SER A 518 -0.46 -4.01 -21.29
C SER A 518 -1.11 -2.62 -21.40
N PRO A 519 -2.46 -2.46 -21.36
CA PRO A 519 -3.06 -1.13 -21.46
C PRO A 519 -2.54 -0.15 -20.41
N LEU A 520 -2.26 -0.64 -19.19
CA LEU A 520 -1.73 0.17 -18.09
C LEU A 520 -0.28 0.56 -18.33
N VAL A 521 0.56 -0.41 -18.72
CA VAL A 521 1.98 -0.17 -19.01
C VAL A 521 2.13 0.80 -20.20
N ILE A 522 1.34 0.60 -21.25
CA ILE A 522 1.34 1.46 -22.44
C ILE A 522 0.91 2.88 -22.07
N ASN A 523 -0.19 3.03 -21.33
CA ASN A 523 -0.66 4.35 -20.90
C ASN A 523 0.39 5.08 -20.06
N GLN A 524 1.10 4.38 -19.17
CA GLN A 524 2.19 4.96 -18.40
C GLN A 524 3.36 5.43 -19.27
N GLU A 525 3.82 4.62 -20.23
CA GLU A 525 4.88 5.03 -21.16
C GLU A 525 4.47 6.26 -21.97
N LEU A 526 3.25 6.27 -22.51
CA LEU A 526 2.73 7.41 -23.27
C LEU A 526 2.56 8.66 -22.39
N ASN A 527 2.13 8.50 -21.13
CA ASN A 527 2.02 9.59 -20.17
C ASN A 527 3.41 10.12 -19.77
N ALA A 528 4.40 9.25 -19.55
CA ALA A 528 5.77 9.65 -19.24
C ALA A 528 6.38 10.48 -20.38
N VAL A 529 6.15 10.07 -21.63
CA VAL A 529 6.54 10.86 -22.81
C VAL A 529 5.81 12.20 -22.84
N GLN A 530 4.51 12.23 -22.59
CA GLN A 530 3.73 13.48 -22.54
C GLN A 530 4.26 14.44 -21.45
N THR A 531 4.45 13.96 -20.22
CA THR A 531 4.96 14.75 -19.10
C THR A 531 6.35 15.30 -19.38
N ALA A 532 7.23 14.51 -19.99
CA ALA A 532 8.54 14.98 -20.42
C ALA A 532 8.41 16.10 -21.45
N LEU A 533 7.51 15.99 -22.45
CA LEU A 533 7.29 17.05 -23.43
C LEU A 533 6.71 18.33 -22.83
N ASP A 534 5.85 18.21 -21.81
CA ASP A 534 5.24 19.36 -21.13
C ASP A 534 6.23 20.07 -20.20
N SER A 535 7.28 19.37 -19.75
CA SER A 535 8.35 19.96 -18.93
C SER A 535 9.20 20.93 -19.76
N LYS A 536 9.36 22.17 -19.26
CA LYS A 536 10.16 23.25 -19.90
C LYS A 536 11.65 22.92 -20.07
N SER A 537 12.13 21.83 -19.47
CA SER A 537 13.51 21.34 -19.52
C SER A 537 13.75 20.33 -20.64
N SER A 538 12.73 19.90 -21.39
CA SER A 538 12.91 18.90 -22.44
C SER A 538 13.61 19.48 -23.67
N SER A 539 14.90 19.20 -23.79
CA SER A 539 15.76 19.56 -24.92
C SER A 539 15.36 18.91 -26.26
N ILE A 540 14.29 18.12 -26.29
CA ILE A 540 13.80 17.45 -27.50
C ILE A 540 12.89 18.34 -28.34
N ASN A 541 11.94 19.04 -27.72
CA ASN A 541 10.96 19.84 -28.45
C ASN A 541 11.59 21.22 -28.71
N ASP A 542 12.30 21.33 -29.84
CA ASP A 542 12.95 22.57 -30.29
C ASP A 542 12.43 22.96 -31.68
N GLU A 543 13.05 23.97 -32.30
CA GLU A 543 12.67 24.42 -33.65
C GLU A 543 12.76 23.30 -34.70
N ASN A 544 13.60 22.29 -34.48
CA ASN A 544 13.87 21.24 -35.46
C ASN A 544 13.03 19.98 -35.24
N MET A 545 12.67 19.62 -34.00
CA MET A 545 11.92 18.39 -33.72
C MET A 545 10.59 18.64 -33.02
N SER A 546 9.51 18.07 -33.56
CA SER A 546 8.18 18.06 -32.92
C SER A 546 7.65 16.64 -32.75
N ILE A 547 6.99 16.37 -31.62
CA ILE A 547 6.46 15.04 -31.28
C ILE A 547 4.94 15.13 -31.07
N LYS A 548 4.22 14.13 -31.57
CA LYS A 548 2.76 13.96 -31.39
C LYS A 548 2.46 12.56 -30.86
N ILE A 549 1.64 12.49 -29.82
CA ILE A 549 1.26 11.23 -29.17
C ILE A 549 -0.17 10.85 -29.56
N SER A 550 -0.38 9.59 -29.95
CA SER A 550 -1.70 9.01 -30.21
C SER A 550 -1.97 7.87 -29.22
N LYS A 551 -2.72 8.18 -28.15
CA LYS A 551 -3.09 7.18 -27.13
C LYS A 551 -4.06 6.12 -27.66
N THR A 552 -4.89 6.45 -28.66
CA THR A 552 -5.83 5.49 -29.25
C THR A 552 -5.16 4.46 -30.15
N MET A 553 -4.06 4.83 -30.80
CA MET A 553 -3.31 3.94 -31.70
C MET A 553 -2.09 3.30 -31.01
N ASN A 554 -1.76 3.72 -29.78
CA ASN A 554 -0.51 3.36 -29.10
C ASN A 554 0.73 3.75 -29.92
N GLU A 555 0.71 4.93 -30.53
CA GLU A 555 1.76 5.42 -31.42
C GLU A 555 2.31 6.79 -30.97
N ILE A 556 3.62 6.99 -31.17
CA ILE A 556 4.28 8.29 -31.04
C ILE A 556 4.87 8.65 -32.39
N LYS A 557 4.47 9.80 -32.94
CA LYS A 557 5.00 10.32 -34.21
C LYS A 557 5.98 11.43 -33.92
N ALA A 558 7.16 11.34 -34.51
CA ALA A 558 8.15 12.39 -34.41
C ALA A 558 8.49 12.94 -35.80
N TYR A 559 8.54 14.26 -35.87
CA TYR A 559 8.83 15.03 -37.08
C TYR A 559 10.11 15.82 -36.87
N TYR A 560 11.07 15.67 -37.76
CA TYR A 560 12.30 16.46 -37.76
C TYR A 560 12.37 17.32 -39.03
N THR A 561 12.50 18.63 -38.89
CA THR A 561 12.43 19.61 -39.98
C THR A 561 13.81 20.14 -40.32
N VAL A 562 14.15 20.15 -41.61
CA VAL A 562 15.36 20.80 -42.18
C VAL A 562 14.92 21.51 -43.46
N ASP A 563 15.21 22.81 -43.61
CA ASP A 563 14.82 23.64 -44.76
C ASP A 563 13.34 23.47 -45.17
N GLU A 564 12.42 23.54 -44.21
CA GLU A 564 10.97 23.35 -44.40
C GLU A 564 10.56 21.93 -44.90
N GLN A 565 11.51 21.00 -45.00
CA GLN A 565 11.25 19.61 -45.34
C GLN A 565 11.29 18.73 -44.08
N THR A 566 10.24 17.93 -43.90
CA THR A 566 10.05 17.13 -42.69
C THR A 566 10.34 15.65 -42.91
N MET A 567 11.24 15.10 -42.08
CA MET A 567 11.41 13.67 -41.85
C MET A 567 10.37 13.19 -40.85
N GLU A 568 9.88 11.96 -41.01
CA GLU A 568 8.85 11.38 -40.14
C GLU A 568 9.23 9.96 -39.71
N ILE A 569 9.18 9.72 -38.41
CA ILE A 569 9.24 8.40 -37.80
C ILE A 569 7.99 8.15 -36.95
N VAL A 570 7.60 6.88 -36.86
CA VAL A 570 6.52 6.42 -36.00
C VAL A 570 7.05 5.33 -35.09
N VAL A 571 6.87 5.53 -33.80
CA VAL A 571 7.16 4.55 -32.74
C VAL A 571 5.86 3.85 -32.41
N LYS A 572 5.75 2.57 -32.77
CA LYS A 572 4.56 1.75 -32.50
C LYS A 572 4.78 0.89 -31.27
N ILE A 573 3.91 1.07 -30.28
CA ILE A 573 3.89 0.24 -29.07
C ILE A 573 2.88 -0.89 -29.30
N PRO A 574 3.32 -2.17 -29.28
CA PRO A 574 2.42 -3.29 -29.52
C PRO A 574 1.40 -3.44 -28.39
N SER A 575 0.22 -3.99 -28.69
CA SER A 575 -0.83 -4.26 -27.71
C SER A 575 -0.42 -5.24 -26.60
N VAL A 576 0.65 -6.01 -26.83
CA VAL A 576 1.25 -6.95 -25.86
C VAL A 576 2.58 -6.41 -25.29
N TYR A 577 2.78 -5.09 -25.26
CA TYR A 577 3.97 -4.49 -24.65
C TYR A 577 3.98 -4.74 -23.12
N PRO A 578 5.13 -5.12 -22.50
CA PRO A 578 6.47 -5.18 -23.06
C PRO A 578 6.90 -6.56 -23.58
N LEU A 579 6.04 -7.58 -23.61
CA LEU A 579 6.39 -8.93 -24.09
C LEU A 579 6.81 -8.93 -25.57
N LYS A 580 6.26 -8.00 -26.36
CA LYS A 580 6.72 -7.70 -27.73
C LYS A 580 7.45 -6.35 -27.76
N PRO A 581 8.53 -6.22 -28.56
CA PRO A 581 9.31 -5.00 -28.62
C PRO A 581 8.55 -3.87 -29.32
N ILE A 582 8.83 -2.63 -28.91
CA ILE A 582 8.43 -1.43 -29.63
C ILE A 582 9.13 -1.42 -31.00
N VAL A 583 8.42 -0.97 -32.03
CA VAL A 583 8.94 -0.92 -33.40
C VAL A 583 9.10 0.54 -33.84
N PHE A 584 10.27 0.87 -34.38
CA PHE A 584 10.54 2.16 -35.00
C PHE A 584 10.38 2.05 -36.52
N GLU A 585 9.36 2.70 -37.07
CA GLU A 585 9.09 2.73 -38.50
C GLU A 585 9.48 4.09 -39.10
N GLY A 586 10.28 4.08 -40.16
CA GLY A 586 10.60 5.30 -40.92
C GLY A 586 9.54 5.56 -41.99
N VAL A 587 8.66 6.53 -41.76
CA VAL A 587 7.57 6.88 -42.69
C VAL A 587 8.09 7.75 -43.84
N LYS A 588 8.92 8.75 -43.52
CA LYS A 588 9.48 9.67 -44.52
C LYS A 588 10.95 9.95 -44.24
N ARG A 589 11.82 9.43 -45.11
CA ARG A 589 13.28 9.62 -45.09
C ARG A 589 13.68 10.77 -46.01
N ILE A 590 14.51 11.69 -45.53
CA ILE A 590 15.04 12.83 -46.29
C ILE A 590 16.54 13.00 -46.00
N GLY A 591 17.38 13.27 -46.99
CA GLY A 591 18.80 13.64 -46.77
C GLY A 591 19.73 12.56 -46.19
N ALA A 592 19.25 11.41 -45.75
CA ALA A 592 20.05 10.28 -45.25
C ALA A 592 20.10 9.13 -46.26
N ARG A 593 21.12 8.26 -46.23
CA ARG A 593 21.12 7.00 -47.01
C ARG A 593 20.27 5.92 -46.33
N GLU A 594 19.73 4.96 -47.08
CA GLU A 594 18.85 3.91 -46.53
C GLU A 594 19.50 3.11 -45.40
N ASN A 595 20.76 2.67 -45.57
CA ASN A 595 21.47 1.91 -44.54
C ASN A 595 21.71 2.74 -43.27
N GLN A 596 22.02 4.03 -43.42
CA GLN A 596 22.28 4.94 -42.31
C GLN A 596 20.98 5.24 -41.55
N TRP A 597 19.89 5.49 -42.27
CA TRP A 597 18.55 5.68 -41.72
C TRP A 597 18.10 4.45 -40.92
N ARG A 598 18.23 3.25 -41.51
CA ARG A 598 17.93 1.99 -40.83
C ARG A 598 18.81 1.79 -39.59
N ALA A 599 20.08 2.16 -39.64
CA ALA A 599 20.97 2.07 -38.48
C ALA A 599 20.51 2.99 -37.34
N TRP A 600 20.05 4.22 -37.62
CA TRP A 600 19.49 5.11 -36.60
C TRP A 600 18.22 4.54 -35.97
N LEU A 601 17.28 4.03 -36.77
CA LEU A 601 16.04 3.42 -36.27
C LEU A 601 16.33 2.21 -35.37
N LEU A 602 17.24 1.32 -35.79
CA LEU A 602 17.62 0.15 -35.01
C LEU A 602 18.36 0.51 -33.71
N ALA A 603 19.25 1.51 -33.76
CA ALA A 603 19.94 1.98 -32.57
C ALA A 603 18.97 2.57 -31.53
N SER A 604 18.02 3.39 -31.97
CA SER A 604 16.95 3.91 -31.11
C SER A 604 16.06 2.80 -30.56
N GLN A 605 15.66 1.83 -31.39
CA GLN A 605 14.84 0.71 -30.93
C GLN A 605 15.58 -0.17 -29.89
N ALA A 606 16.90 -0.30 -30.01
CA ALA A 606 17.71 -1.11 -29.10
C ALA A 606 17.76 -0.54 -27.67
N ILE A 607 17.67 0.79 -27.50
CA ILE A 607 17.62 1.43 -26.17
C ILE A 607 16.43 0.89 -25.36
N VAL A 608 15.20 0.98 -25.89
CA VAL A 608 14.02 0.45 -25.18
C VAL A 608 14.05 -1.08 -25.12
N SER A 609 14.48 -1.72 -26.21
CA SER A 609 14.30 -3.17 -26.32
C SER A 609 15.29 -3.98 -25.52
N SER A 610 16.54 -3.51 -25.39
CA SER A 610 17.66 -4.29 -24.85
C SER A 610 18.37 -3.62 -23.68
N GLN A 611 18.31 -2.29 -23.56
CA GLN A 611 19.04 -1.54 -22.52
C GLN A 611 18.14 -1.07 -21.37
N ASN A 612 16.86 -1.48 -21.35
CA ASN A 612 15.84 -1.01 -20.40
C ASN A 612 15.78 0.54 -20.32
N GLY A 613 16.10 1.23 -21.42
CA GLY A 613 15.97 2.68 -21.52
C GLY A 613 14.54 3.10 -21.84
N THR A 614 14.23 4.38 -21.69
CA THR A 614 12.88 4.90 -21.94
C THR A 614 12.64 5.17 -23.43
N VAL A 615 11.36 5.28 -23.81
CA VAL A 615 10.99 5.74 -25.16
C VAL A 615 11.54 7.14 -25.44
N MET A 616 11.59 7.99 -24.40
CA MET A 616 12.16 9.32 -24.45
C MET A 616 13.65 9.30 -24.82
N ASP A 617 14.45 8.49 -24.13
CA ASP A 617 15.90 8.34 -24.41
C ASP A 617 16.15 7.88 -25.86
N SER A 618 15.27 7.02 -26.36
CA SER A 618 15.34 6.50 -27.73
C SER A 618 15.05 7.58 -28.78
N LEU A 619 14.10 8.47 -28.49
CA LEU A 619 13.80 9.66 -29.30
C LEU A 619 14.93 10.70 -29.22
N GLN A 620 15.57 10.87 -28.06
CA GLN A 620 16.76 11.73 -27.91
C GLN A 620 17.92 11.22 -28.75
N LEU A 621 18.21 9.91 -28.70
CA LEU A 621 19.27 9.32 -29.51
C LEU A 621 18.99 9.51 -31.00
N PHE A 622 17.74 9.31 -31.43
CA PHE A 622 17.35 9.53 -32.82
C PHE A 622 17.62 10.99 -33.23
N LYS A 623 17.13 11.95 -32.43
CA LYS A 623 17.35 13.38 -32.65
C LYS A 623 18.83 13.69 -32.78
N ARG A 624 19.65 13.26 -31.81
CA ARG A 624 21.09 13.49 -31.78
C ARG A 624 21.77 12.98 -33.05
N ASN A 625 21.44 11.76 -33.48
CA ASN A 625 22.00 11.18 -34.70
C ASN A 625 21.64 11.97 -35.96
N VAL A 626 20.39 12.46 -36.05
CA VAL A 626 19.94 13.28 -37.17
C VAL A 626 20.61 14.65 -37.14
N THR A 627 20.64 15.33 -35.99
CA THR A 627 21.29 16.63 -35.83
C THR A 627 22.76 16.57 -36.21
N LEU A 628 23.50 15.58 -35.70
CA LEU A 628 24.92 15.38 -36.05
C LEU A 628 25.16 15.08 -37.54
N HIS A 629 24.18 14.50 -38.24
CA HIS A 629 24.30 14.23 -39.68
C HIS A 629 24.17 15.49 -40.53
N PHE A 630 23.36 16.45 -40.09
CA PHE A 630 23.19 17.73 -40.77
C PHE A 630 24.17 18.80 -40.27
N ASP A 631 24.80 18.58 -39.12
CA ASP A 631 25.85 19.45 -38.60
C ASP A 631 27.04 19.49 -39.56
N GLY A 632 27.47 20.69 -39.94
CA GLY A 632 28.54 20.91 -40.92
C GLY A 632 28.19 20.61 -42.39
N VAL A 633 26.92 20.34 -42.73
CA VAL A 633 26.50 20.21 -44.13
C VAL A 633 26.27 21.60 -44.73
N GLU A 634 27.20 22.04 -45.58
CA GLU A 634 27.06 23.28 -46.36
C GLU A 634 25.85 23.24 -47.31
N ASP A 635 25.21 24.39 -47.47
CA ASP A 635 24.08 24.60 -48.37
C ASP A 635 24.51 24.60 -49.85
N CYS A 636 23.55 24.32 -50.73
CA CYS A 636 23.79 24.40 -52.17
C CYS A 636 23.89 25.86 -52.61
N ALA A 637 25.02 26.27 -53.17
CA ALA A 637 25.25 27.67 -53.57
C ALA A 637 24.43 28.17 -54.79
N ILE A 638 23.47 27.36 -55.28
CA ILE A 638 22.50 27.77 -56.31
C ILE A 638 21.13 28.06 -55.68
N CYS A 639 20.63 27.17 -54.82
CA CYS A 639 19.29 27.30 -54.23
C CYS A 639 19.30 27.76 -52.77
N TYR A 640 20.48 27.88 -52.15
CA TYR A 640 20.68 28.27 -50.75
C TYR A 640 19.90 27.37 -49.79
N SER A 641 19.91 26.06 -50.07
CA SER A 641 19.28 25.04 -49.23
C SER A 641 20.20 23.83 -49.11
N ILE A 642 20.23 23.23 -47.93
CA ILE A 642 20.83 21.93 -47.65
C ILE A 642 20.05 20.84 -48.40
N LEU A 643 18.72 20.92 -48.46
CA LEU A 643 17.90 19.92 -49.13
C LEU A 643 17.30 20.41 -50.46
N HIS A 644 17.50 19.63 -51.53
CA HIS A 644 16.78 19.86 -52.79
C HIS A 644 15.32 19.41 -52.68
N GLN A 645 14.45 19.81 -53.61
CA GLN A 645 13.07 19.29 -53.73
C GLN A 645 13.00 17.76 -53.86
N ASP A 646 14.07 17.14 -54.35
CA ASP A 646 14.19 15.68 -54.48
C ASP A 646 14.78 15.02 -53.20
N HIS A 647 14.80 15.73 -52.08
CA HIS A 647 15.25 15.24 -50.76
C HIS A 647 16.72 14.80 -50.69
N THR A 648 17.56 15.29 -51.62
CA THR A 648 18.99 14.95 -51.70
C THR A 648 19.86 16.07 -51.15
N LEU A 649 21.01 15.69 -50.60
CA LEU A 649 22.05 16.60 -50.12
C LEU A 649 22.96 17.12 -51.26
N PRO A 650 23.65 18.26 -51.08
CA PRO A 650 24.59 18.81 -52.05
C PRO A 650 25.80 17.88 -52.15
N SER A 651 25.84 17.08 -53.21
CA SER A 651 26.85 16.02 -53.39
C SER A 651 27.93 16.38 -54.41
N LYS A 652 27.76 17.46 -55.18
CA LYS A 652 28.70 17.86 -56.22
C LYS A 652 29.51 19.06 -55.74
N THR A 653 30.81 18.86 -55.59
CA THR A 653 31.74 19.89 -55.09
C THR A 653 32.60 20.41 -56.23
N CYS A 654 32.72 21.74 -56.36
CA CYS A 654 33.66 22.33 -57.31
C CYS A 654 35.11 22.05 -56.87
N SER A 655 35.94 21.52 -57.78
CA SER A 655 37.36 21.27 -57.49
C SER A 655 38.15 22.55 -57.17
N THR A 656 37.73 23.68 -57.74
CA THR A 656 38.41 24.98 -57.61
C THR A 656 37.96 25.76 -56.39
N CYS A 657 36.67 26.14 -56.30
CA CYS A 657 36.17 27.00 -55.22
C CYS A 657 35.56 26.25 -54.03
N LYS A 658 35.56 24.91 -54.05
CA LYS A 658 35.07 24.02 -52.98
C LYS A 658 33.59 24.13 -52.58
N ASN A 659 32.84 25.08 -53.14
CA ASN A 659 31.39 25.17 -52.96
C ASN A 659 30.67 23.90 -53.44
N LYS A 660 29.58 23.55 -52.74
CA LYS A 660 28.75 22.37 -53.01
C LYS A 660 27.46 22.73 -53.73
N PHE A 661 26.95 21.76 -54.49
CA PHE A 661 25.75 21.88 -55.30
C PHE A 661 24.96 20.58 -55.28
N HIS A 662 23.63 20.66 -55.31
CA HIS A 662 22.80 19.51 -55.66
C HIS A 662 23.03 19.12 -57.12
N ALA A 663 23.01 17.82 -57.41
CA ALA A 663 23.20 17.33 -58.77
C ALA A 663 22.14 17.89 -59.75
N SER A 664 20.90 18.03 -59.29
CA SER A 664 19.76 18.59 -60.02
C SER A 664 19.93 20.09 -60.32
N CYS A 665 20.30 20.90 -59.32
CA CYS A 665 20.57 22.34 -59.49
C CYS A 665 21.70 22.57 -60.49
N LEU A 666 22.81 21.84 -60.34
CA LEU A 666 23.96 21.95 -61.21
C LEU A 666 23.65 21.51 -62.65
N TYR A 667 22.88 20.43 -62.80
CA TYR A 667 22.43 19.96 -64.12
C TYR A 667 21.53 20.99 -64.82
N LYS A 668 20.55 21.56 -64.11
CA LYS A 668 19.69 22.63 -64.65
C LYS A 668 20.52 23.84 -65.07
N TRP A 669 21.52 24.24 -64.27
CA TRP A 669 22.44 25.34 -64.59
C TRP A 669 23.25 25.07 -65.87
N PHE A 670 23.83 23.88 -66.02
CA PHE A 670 24.58 23.55 -67.26
C PHE A 670 23.69 23.55 -68.49
N LYS A 671 22.45 23.07 -68.34
CA LYS A 671 21.47 23.08 -69.43
C LYS A 671 21.05 24.50 -69.83
N SER A 672 20.84 25.40 -68.87
CA SER A 672 20.42 26.78 -69.15
C SER A 672 21.56 27.67 -69.64
N SER A 673 22.78 27.44 -69.15
CA SER A 673 23.98 28.22 -69.54
C SER A 673 24.70 27.69 -70.79
N ASN A 674 24.26 26.53 -71.32
CA ASN A 674 24.91 25.82 -72.42
C ASN A 674 26.43 25.60 -72.24
N SER A 675 26.88 25.53 -70.98
CA SER A 675 28.29 25.31 -70.62
C SER A 675 28.40 24.53 -69.31
N SER A 676 29.40 23.65 -69.21
CA SER A 676 29.69 22.88 -67.99
C SER A 676 30.64 23.64 -67.06
N THR A 677 30.33 24.90 -66.74
CA THR A 677 31.16 25.76 -65.89
C THR A 677 30.52 26.03 -64.53
N CYS A 678 31.33 26.11 -63.47
CA CYS A 678 30.84 26.38 -62.12
C CYS A 678 30.09 27.73 -62.06
N PRO A 679 28.89 27.81 -61.45
CA PRO A 679 28.13 29.05 -61.35
C PRO A 679 28.87 30.21 -60.66
N LEU A 680 29.74 29.89 -59.69
CA LEU A 680 30.43 30.88 -58.87
C LEU A 680 31.78 31.31 -59.46
N CYS A 681 32.66 30.35 -59.81
CA CYS A 681 34.01 30.66 -60.26
C CYS A 681 34.22 30.55 -61.78
N ARG A 682 33.20 30.14 -62.53
CA ARG A 682 33.19 29.97 -64.00
C ARG A 682 34.26 29.04 -64.59
N GLN A 683 35.00 28.31 -63.75
CA GLN A 683 35.92 27.27 -64.19
C GLN A 683 35.18 26.04 -64.70
N SER A 684 35.78 25.32 -65.64
CA SER A 684 35.24 24.04 -66.14
C SER A 684 35.02 23.08 -64.97
N PHE A 685 33.80 22.54 -64.88
CA PHE A 685 33.41 21.69 -63.77
C PHE A 685 33.80 20.24 -64.07
N SER A 686 34.79 19.73 -63.34
CA SER A 686 35.11 18.30 -63.37
C SER A 686 34.20 17.55 -62.38
N PHE A 687 33.47 16.56 -62.86
CA PHE A 687 32.85 15.59 -61.95
C PHE A 687 33.97 14.73 -61.39
N ARG A 688 34.32 14.93 -60.12
CA ARG A 688 35.09 13.90 -59.41
C ARG A 688 34.23 12.65 -59.36
N SER A 689 34.60 11.63 -60.13
CA SER A 689 34.15 10.26 -59.93
C SER A 689 34.59 9.87 -58.52
N GLY A 690 33.65 9.70 -57.59
CA GLY A 690 33.98 9.23 -56.25
C GLY A 690 34.56 7.82 -56.32
N VAL A 691 35.70 7.62 -55.64
CA VAL A 691 36.14 6.31 -55.14
C VAL A 691 35.25 5.92 -53.97
#